data_AF-A0A374UF81-F1
#
_entry.id   AF-A0A374UF81-F1
#
_cell.length_a   1.000
_cell.length_b   1.000
_cell.length_c   1.000
_cell.angle_alpha   90.00
_cell.angle_beta   90.00
_cell.angle_gamma   90.00
#
_symmetry.space_group_name_H-M   'P 1'
#
loop_
_entity.id
_entity.type
_entity.pdbx_description
1 polymer ?
#
loop_
_entity_poly.entity_id
_entity_poly.type
_entity_poly.pdbx_seq_one_letter_code
_entity_poly.pdbx_strand_id
1 'polypeptide(L)'
;MLPKDKVALSTWFSYHNYGTALQVTALYHLLSELGKDVDVVNYIPVGKCINRPDYKGVGPYFCELISKAFNKVFNRSYTPASREKLFDAFLDEHLSFTAECLIQPDFERLNDYYDIFVCGSDQIWNPSFYNSRYFFDYVSDNRKKVSYAPSVGNSKVDDEDVARCMKKLCSRFDALSTREESGSKIVSELTGRDVETVIDPTLLMSSSDWNSLTGEAVAPSEPYMLAYMLGYNKDHWKRVYELASLLDLPVRIIPVFKRDLKRGGCITDPVGPAEFVSLIANASYVCTDSFHGVAFSINLNRDFCVFERFKRGASGSQNSRIYNILDKMSLQARLALDGVSNEELINKIEWTEPNNLLLAQREHSLNWLKNALALEPSFDNVKNSIKKNRSLCCGCGACEVACPVDAISMKLDEEGFWRANVNEDKCISCGKCRKACPLIHHENALPVEQGKLYSFKTQDVSQLMHSSSGGAGAAIAAAASSDGAYVLGCAYEDGRGAVGKLVSPGDSEGLSSLAGSKYTQEEVRDELKHAADCGGQLFVFGTPCQIQAARNLFSGHEDVTYVDFVCHGVPSRHLLSRYSDWLNRCYGLDPQRLHVNFRYKPRGWRERYIYTSDGSSESCRSQHEDPYFLLFEAGQCYGQSCYECPWRATSAADLRMADYWGPRFSKDETGVSMLLASTERGEKIIADLRQAGAVSEQPFSDYNKYQQTKNFRMPVFRDVLIDALSDPSSNIQDISDQFALPVAQERKAMRRLNPLKEIAKKILKRG
;
A
#
# COMPACT_ATOMS: atom_id res chain seq x y z
N MET A 1 -32.50 -11.12 -11.25
CA MET A 1 -32.52 -10.99 -9.78
C MET A 1 -31.11 -11.21 -9.30
N LEU A 2 -30.39 -10.14 -8.92
CA LEU A 2 -29.10 -10.29 -8.23
C LEU A 2 -29.39 -10.77 -6.80
N PRO A 3 -28.53 -11.62 -6.20
CA PRO A 3 -28.75 -12.15 -4.86
C PRO A 3 -28.71 -10.98 -3.88
N LYS A 4 -29.88 -10.60 -3.35
CA LYS A 4 -29.95 -9.73 -2.19
C LYS A 4 -29.20 -10.47 -1.07
N ASP A 5 -28.19 -9.84 -0.48
CA ASP A 5 -27.48 -10.25 0.75
C ASP A 5 -26.04 -10.79 0.64
N LYS A 6 -25.27 -10.42 -0.39
CA LYS A 6 -23.83 -10.74 -0.41
C LYS A 6 -22.99 -9.71 0.36
N VAL A 7 -22.13 -10.20 1.25
CA VAL A 7 -21.28 -9.42 2.17
C VAL A 7 -19.79 -9.63 1.87
N ALA A 8 -19.05 -8.54 1.73
CA ALA A 8 -17.59 -8.55 1.75
C ALA A 8 -17.09 -8.19 3.16
N LEU A 9 -16.47 -9.15 3.86
CA LEU A 9 -15.89 -8.96 5.18
C LEU A 9 -14.40 -8.58 5.05
N SER A 10 -14.01 -7.42 5.58
CA SER A 10 -12.64 -6.91 5.51
C SER A 10 -12.03 -6.75 6.89
N THR A 11 -11.03 -7.58 7.20
CA THR A 11 -10.26 -7.50 8.44
C THR A 11 -8.91 -8.19 8.27
N TRP A 12 -8.06 -8.17 9.30
CA TRP A 12 -6.84 -8.95 9.25
C TRP A 12 -7.15 -10.45 9.33
N PHE A 13 -6.52 -11.24 8.47
CA PHE A 13 -6.55 -12.71 8.50
C PHE A 13 -5.16 -13.31 8.26
N SER A 14 -4.32 -12.65 7.46
CA SER A 14 -3.04 -13.17 6.98
C SER A 14 -1.91 -13.21 8.02
N TYR A 15 -2.10 -12.57 9.18
CA TYR A 15 -1.15 -12.70 10.28
C TYR A 15 -1.51 -13.98 11.04
N HIS A 16 -0.60 -14.95 11.11
CA HIS A 16 -0.74 -16.19 11.90
C HIS A 16 -0.75 -15.91 13.42
N ASN A 17 -1.72 -15.12 13.86
CA ASN A 17 -2.01 -14.64 15.19
C ASN A 17 -3.39 -15.17 15.62
N TYR A 18 -3.47 -15.78 16.80
CA TYR A 18 -4.70 -16.42 17.26
C TYR A 18 -5.89 -15.46 17.29
N GLY A 19 -5.68 -14.25 17.82
CA GLY A 19 -6.73 -13.24 17.89
C GLY A 19 -7.28 -12.90 16.51
N THR A 20 -6.39 -12.60 15.57
CA THR A 20 -6.72 -12.25 14.19
C THR A 20 -7.51 -13.36 13.48
N ALA A 21 -7.10 -14.62 13.60
CA ALA A 21 -7.78 -15.77 12.99
C ALA A 21 -9.16 -16.06 13.63
N LEU A 22 -9.25 -15.99 14.95
CA LEU A 22 -10.48 -16.32 15.68
C LEU A 22 -11.55 -15.23 15.52
N GLN A 23 -11.18 -13.95 15.52
CA GLN A 23 -12.15 -12.85 15.36
C GLN A 23 -12.75 -12.77 13.96
N VAL A 24 -11.96 -13.00 12.89
CA VAL A 24 -12.50 -13.03 11.52
C VAL A 24 -13.43 -14.21 11.34
N THR A 25 -13.07 -15.38 11.90
CA THR A 25 -13.90 -16.59 11.86
C THR A 25 -15.21 -16.39 12.60
N ALA A 26 -15.16 -15.78 13.79
CA ALA A 26 -16.36 -15.50 14.55
C ALA A 26 -17.31 -14.55 13.82
N LEU A 27 -16.80 -13.43 13.29
CA LEU A 27 -17.63 -12.47 12.57
C LEU A 27 -18.17 -13.06 11.25
N TYR A 28 -17.37 -13.84 10.53
CA TYR A 28 -17.80 -14.56 9.33
C TYR A 28 -18.97 -15.53 9.66
N HIS A 29 -18.83 -16.32 10.72
CA HIS A 29 -19.85 -17.27 11.13
C HIS A 29 -21.15 -16.57 11.54
N LEU A 30 -21.07 -15.54 12.37
CA LEU A 30 -22.23 -14.75 12.81
C LEU A 30 -22.97 -14.11 11.63
N LEU A 31 -22.25 -13.55 10.65
CA LEU A 31 -22.87 -13.00 9.45
C LEU A 31 -23.57 -14.08 8.62
N SER A 32 -22.95 -15.27 8.52
CA SER A 32 -23.52 -16.43 7.81
C SER A 32 -24.78 -16.95 8.49
N GLU A 33 -24.80 -17.05 9.83
CA GLU A 33 -25.99 -17.42 10.62
C GLU A 33 -27.14 -16.42 10.48
N LEU A 34 -26.82 -15.14 10.26
CA LEU A 34 -27.80 -14.10 9.92
C LEU A 34 -28.29 -14.20 8.46
N GLY A 35 -27.98 -15.29 7.76
CA GLY A 35 -28.45 -15.59 6.41
C GLY A 35 -27.72 -14.84 5.30
N LYS A 36 -26.51 -14.31 5.56
CA LYS A 36 -25.70 -13.61 4.57
C LYS A 36 -24.76 -14.56 3.83
N ASP A 37 -24.54 -14.29 2.55
CA ASP A 37 -23.50 -14.94 1.74
C ASP A 37 -22.21 -14.12 1.89
N VAL A 38 -21.18 -14.68 2.54
CA VAL A 38 -20.02 -13.91 3.03
C VAL A 38 -18.75 -14.38 2.35
N ASP A 39 -17.96 -13.43 1.86
CA ASP A 39 -16.56 -13.66 1.48
C ASP A 39 -15.65 -12.71 2.26
N VAL A 40 -14.52 -13.22 2.73
CA VAL A 40 -13.44 -12.42 3.30
C VAL A 40 -12.64 -11.78 2.16
N VAL A 41 -12.47 -10.46 2.21
CA VAL A 41 -11.65 -9.73 1.23
C VAL A 41 -10.21 -10.20 1.32
N ASN A 42 -9.73 -10.86 0.26
CA ASN A 42 -8.38 -11.41 0.18
C ASN A 42 -7.35 -10.29 -0.07
N TYR A 43 -7.03 -9.58 1.00
CA TYR A 43 -6.08 -8.46 1.00
C TYR A 43 -5.00 -8.64 2.05
N ILE A 44 -3.74 -8.64 1.58
CA ILE A 44 -2.56 -8.63 2.44
C ILE A 44 -1.95 -7.22 2.44
N PRO A 45 -2.00 -6.48 3.56
CA PRO A 45 -1.52 -5.11 3.62
C PRO A 45 0.01 -5.02 3.51
N VAL A 46 0.50 -4.07 2.72
CA VAL A 46 1.94 -3.90 2.45
C VAL A 46 2.50 -2.64 3.13
N GLY A 47 3.36 -2.84 4.15
CA GLY A 47 4.18 -1.82 4.81
C GLY A 47 3.46 -0.86 5.79
N LYS A 48 4.20 0.07 6.42
CA LYS A 48 3.69 1.14 7.33
C LYS A 48 3.27 2.49 6.69
N CYS A 49 2.18 3.10 7.12
CA CYS A 49 1.76 4.45 6.71
C CYS A 49 2.93 5.45 6.53
N ILE A 50 2.88 6.28 5.49
CA ILE A 50 3.88 7.33 5.21
C ILE A 50 3.34 8.68 5.69
N ASN A 51 3.84 9.12 6.85
CA ASN A 51 3.49 10.40 7.49
C ASN A 51 4.41 11.52 7.01
N ARG A 52 4.10 12.77 7.38
CA ARG A 52 4.93 13.93 7.02
C ARG A 52 6.39 13.67 7.39
N PRO A 53 7.33 13.96 6.48
CA PRO A 53 8.72 13.66 6.74
C PRO A 53 9.29 14.64 7.76
N ASP A 54 10.00 14.10 8.74
CA ASP A 54 10.62 14.88 9.82
C ASP A 54 12.06 14.41 9.99
N TYR A 55 13.02 15.22 9.56
CA TYR A 55 14.43 14.89 9.65
C TYR A 55 15.00 15.33 11.00
N LYS A 56 15.04 14.39 11.95
CA LYS A 56 15.59 14.61 13.32
C LYS A 56 17.11 14.44 13.43
N GLY A 57 17.84 14.48 12.31
CA GLY A 57 19.28 14.23 12.28
C GLY A 57 19.66 12.74 12.36
N VAL A 58 20.97 12.48 12.36
CA VAL A 58 21.53 11.10 12.27
C VAL A 58 21.46 10.32 13.59
N GLY A 59 21.49 11.01 14.74
CA GLY A 59 21.56 10.41 16.08
C GLY A 59 20.40 9.47 16.40
N PRO A 60 19.13 9.94 16.34
CA PRO A 60 17.96 9.11 16.60
C PRO A 60 17.87 7.88 15.69
N TYR A 61 18.25 8.03 14.41
CA TYR A 61 18.28 6.93 13.46
C TYR A 61 19.29 5.85 13.86
N PHE A 62 20.49 6.23 14.31
CA PHE A 62 21.51 5.29 14.77
C PHE A 62 21.05 4.52 16.02
N CYS A 63 20.44 5.22 16.99
CA CYS A 63 19.84 4.60 18.18
C CYS A 63 18.72 3.62 17.82
N GLU A 64 17.83 3.99 16.88
CA GLU A 64 16.75 3.11 16.42
C GLU A 64 17.30 1.88 15.68
N LEU A 65 18.36 2.03 14.88
CA LEU A 65 19.00 0.93 14.17
C LEU A 65 19.64 -0.07 15.13
N ILE A 66 20.33 0.41 16.17
CA ILE A 66 20.85 -0.44 17.25
C ILE A 66 19.71 -1.12 18.00
N SER A 67 18.67 -0.38 18.38
CA SER A 67 17.52 -0.92 19.09
C SER A 67 16.78 -2.00 18.28
N LYS A 68 16.56 -1.78 16.98
CA LYS A 68 15.99 -2.78 16.06
C LYS A 68 16.88 -4.02 15.92
N ALA A 69 18.19 -3.83 15.80
CA ALA A 69 19.14 -4.93 15.74
C ALA A 69 19.12 -5.77 17.03
N PHE A 70 19.15 -5.10 18.19
CA PHE A 70 19.06 -5.72 19.51
C PHE A 70 17.73 -6.48 19.67
N ASN A 71 16.58 -5.84 19.40
CA ASN A 71 15.27 -6.47 19.47
C ASN A 71 15.13 -7.68 18.53
N LYS A 72 15.74 -7.65 17.34
CA LYS A 72 15.69 -8.78 16.39
C LYS A 72 16.48 -10.00 16.88
N VAL A 73 17.57 -9.79 17.63
CA VAL A 73 18.37 -10.86 18.23
C VAL A 73 17.68 -11.42 19.47
N PHE A 74 17.19 -10.54 20.35
CA PHE A 74 16.67 -10.95 21.65
C PHE A 74 15.20 -11.39 21.62
N ASN A 75 14.34 -10.79 20.80
CA ASN A 75 12.88 -11.02 20.80
C ASN A 75 12.40 -11.67 19.50
N ARG A 76 13.14 -12.67 19.00
CA ARG A 76 12.76 -13.38 17.78
C ARG A 76 11.47 -14.18 18.02
N SER A 77 10.42 -13.85 17.27
CA SER A 77 9.14 -14.57 17.29
C SER A 77 9.31 -16.05 16.97
N TYR A 78 8.46 -16.88 17.58
CA TYR A 78 8.37 -18.30 17.33
C TYR A 78 7.23 -18.59 16.36
N THR A 79 7.57 -18.90 15.11
CA THR A 79 6.63 -19.22 14.04
C THR A 79 7.16 -20.44 13.26
N PRO A 80 7.07 -21.65 13.83
CA PRO A 80 7.47 -22.86 13.10
C PRO A 80 6.47 -23.14 11.97
N ALA A 81 6.94 -23.62 10.82
CA ALA A 81 6.10 -23.90 9.66
C ALA A 81 4.96 -24.89 9.96
N SER A 82 5.16 -25.82 10.90
CA SER A 82 4.11 -26.75 11.35
C SER A 82 2.94 -26.04 12.04
N ARG A 83 3.20 -24.95 12.77
CA ARG A 83 2.15 -24.10 13.36
C ARG A 83 1.45 -23.29 12.28
N GLU A 84 2.20 -22.69 11.36
CA GLU A 84 1.65 -21.88 10.27
C GLU A 84 0.64 -22.70 9.43
N LYS A 85 0.95 -23.98 9.16
CA LYS A 85 0.01 -24.91 8.50
C LYS A 85 -1.31 -25.10 9.23
N LEU A 86 -1.32 -25.12 10.57
CA LEU A 86 -2.56 -25.25 11.34
C LEU A 86 -3.42 -23.98 11.25
N PHE A 87 -2.79 -22.81 11.11
CA PHE A 87 -3.52 -21.57 10.85
C PHE A 87 -4.15 -21.59 9.46
N ASP A 88 -3.37 -21.94 8.43
CA ASP A 88 -3.86 -21.98 7.06
C ASP A 88 -5.01 -22.98 6.93
N ALA A 89 -4.86 -24.19 7.48
CA ALA A 89 -5.91 -25.21 7.47
C ALA A 89 -7.19 -24.74 8.17
N PHE A 90 -7.09 -24.09 9.33
CA PHE A 90 -8.24 -23.56 10.06
C PHE A 90 -8.96 -22.46 9.27
N LEU A 91 -8.22 -21.55 8.64
CA LEU A 91 -8.82 -20.48 7.84
C LEU A 91 -9.46 -21.03 6.55
N ASP A 92 -8.81 -21.97 5.87
CA ASP A 92 -9.33 -22.60 4.65
C ASP A 92 -10.59 -23.44 4.91
N GLU A 93 -10.70 -24.05 6.10
CA GLU A 93 -11.88 -24.83 6.51
C GLU A 93 -13.09 -23.94 6.81
N HIS A 94 -12.88 -22.77 7.40
CA HIS A 94 -13.97 -21.96 7.94
C HIS A 94 -14.33 -20.71 7.13
N LEU A 95 -13.48 -20.27 6.20
CA LEU A 95 -13.65 -19.02 5.47
C LEU A 95 -13.70 -19.23 3.95
N SER A 96 -14.58 -18.46 3.30
CA SER A 96 -14.50 -18.23 1.84
C SER A 96 -13.82 -16.89 1.57
N PHE A 97 -13.03 -16.81 0.51
CA PHE A 97 -12.25 -15.62 0.15
C PHE A 97 -12.64 -15.08 -1.23
N THR A 98 -12.54 -13.76 -1.39
CA THR A 98 -12.57 -13.14 -2.72
C THR A 98 -11.34 -13.54 -3.54
N ALA A 99 -11.35 -13.23 -4.83
CA ALA A 99 -10.10 -13.15 -5.60
C ALA A 99 -9.11 -12.19 -4.90
N GLU A 100 -7.80 -12.46 -5.06
CA GLU A 100 -6.75 -11.62 -4.48
C GLU A 100 -6.90 -10.17 -4.95
N CYS A 101 -6.89 -9.24 -4.00
CA CYS A 101 -7.00 -7.80 -4.25
C CYS A 101 -5.64 -7.14 -4.01
N LEU A 102 -4.98 -6.71 -5.08
CA LEU A 102 -3.63 -6.14 -5.04
C LEU A 102 -3.63 -4.63 -5.26
N ILE A 103 -4.47 -4.17 -6.19
CA ILE A 103 -4.58 -2.78 -6.61
C ILE A 103 -6.04 -2.31 -6.53
N GLN A 104 -6.26 -1.00 -6.45
CA GLN A 104 -7.57 -0.35 -6.34
C GLN A 104 -8.61 -0.92 -7.31
N PRO A 105 -8.32 -1.20 -8.60
CA PRO A 105 -9.30 -1.78 -9.51
C PRO A 105 -9.80 -3.17 -9.05
N ASP A 106 -8.98 -3.98 -8.38
CA ASP A 106 -9.41 -5.27 -7.83
C ASP A 106 -10.44 -5.07 -6.71
N PHE A 107 -10.19 -4.10 -5.82
CA PHE A 107 -11.13 -3.74 -4.76
C PHE A 107 -12.40 -3.08 -5.30
N GLU A 108 -12.28 -2.18 -6.28
CA GLU A 108 -13.42 -1.49 -6.89
C GLU A 108 -14.36 -2.48 -7.59
N ARG A 109 -13.82 -3.54 -8.19
CA ARG A 109 -14.60 -4.65 -8.79
C ARG A 109 -15.49 -5.34 -7.76
N LEU A 110 -15.15 -5.36 -6.47
CA LEU A 110 -16.02 -5.94 -5.44
C LEU A 110 -17.39 -5.25 -5.40
N ASN A 111 -17.48 -3.96 -5.74
CA ASN A 111 -18.76 -3.25 -5.79
C ASN A 111 -19.74 -3.83 -6.83
N ASP A 112 -19.26 -4.62 -7.80
CA ASP A 112 -20.11 -5.27 -8.82
C ASP A 112 -20.77 -6.55 -8.28
N TYR A 113 -20.23 -7.14 -7.20
CA TYR A 113 -20.63 -8.45 -6.67
C TYR A 113 -21.21 -8.41 -5.25
N TYR A 114 -20.87 -7.37 -4.47
CA TYR A 114 -21.26 -7.24 -3.06
C TYR A 114 -22.11 -6.00 -2.85
N ASP A 115 -23.15 -6.15 -2.03
CA ASP A 115 -24.07 -5.06 -1.65
C ASP A 115 -23.68 -4.42 -0.31
N ILE A 116 -23.08 -5.23 0.57
CA ILE A 116 -22.73 -4.87 1.94
C ILE A 116 -21.25 -5.12 2.17
N PHE A 117 -20.58 -4.15 2.79
CA PHE A 117 -19.18 -4.21 3.18
C PHE A 117 -19.09 -4.07 4.70
N VAL A 118 -18.54 -5.08 5.37
CA VAL A 118 -18.39 -5.12 6.83
C VAL A 118 -16.91 -5.12 7.18
N CYS A 119 -16.45 -4.25 8.08
CA CYS A 119 -15.07 -4.28 8.58
C CYS A 119 -15.00 -4.48 10.10
N GLY A 120 -13.94 -5.13 10.58
CA GLY A 120 -13.66 -5.35 12.00
C GLY A 120 -13.43 -6.83 12.34
N SER A 121 -13.17 -7.21 13.59
CA SER A 121 -13.07 -6.44 14.84
C SER A 121 -11.64 -6.19 15.37
N ASP A 122 -10.59 -6.58 14.65
CA ASP A 122 -9.21 -6.40 15.14
C ASP A 122 -8.74 -4.93 15.09
N GLN A 123 -7.45 -4.68 15.35
CA GLN A 123 -6.83 -3.35 15.37
C GLN A 123 -6.66 -2.72 13.97
N ILE A 124 -7.59 -2.97 13.06
CA ILE A 124 -7.56 -2.48 11.67
C ILE A 124 -7.71 -0.96 11.56
N TRP A 125 -8.21 -0.29 12.62
CA TRP A 125 -8.31 1.17 12.72
C TRP A 125 -7.20 1.79 13.58
N ASN A 126 -6.13 1.04 13.87
CA ASN A 126 -5.01 1.58 14.62
C ASN A 126 -4.27 2.69 13.83
N PRO A 127 -4.18 3.92 14.36
CA PRO A 127 -3.55 5.03 13.64
C PRO A 127 -2.08 4.83 13.30
N SER A 128 -1.34 4.05 14.11
CA SER A 128 0.08 3.76 13.88
C SER A 128 0.32 2.85 12.68
N PHE A 129 -0.72 2.16 12.21
CA PHE A 129 -0.69 1.29 11.03
C PHE A 129 -1.81 1.64 10.05
N TYR A 130 -2.21 2.92 10.02
CA TYR A 130 -3.29 3.40 9.17
C TYR A 130 -3.20 2.86 7.74
N ASN A 131 -4.33 2.34 7.26
CA ASN A 131 -4.49 1.82 5.93
C ASN A 131 -5.95 2.04 5.49
N SER A 132 -6.13 2.89 4.48
CA SER A 132 -7.43 3.32 3.97
C SER A 132 -8.32 2.18 3.45
N ARG A 133 -7.73 1.03 3.07
CA ARG A 133 -8.47 -0.16 2.62
C ARG A 133 -9.43 -0.70 3.68
N TYR A 134 -9.03 -0.67 4.95
CA TYR A 134 -9.87 -1.10 6.08
C TYR A 134 -10.94 -0.05 6.49
N PHE A 135 -10.98 1.08 5.79
CA PHE A 135 -12.03 2.10 5.90
C PHE A 135 -12.83 2.22 4.60
N PHE A 136 -12.73 1.24 3.70
CA PHE A 136 -13.53 1.16 2.48
C PHE A 136 -13.36 2.37 1.54
N ASP A 137 -12.12 2.83 1.34
CA ASP A 137 -11.77 3.87 0.36
C ASP A 137 -12.15 3.54 -1.10
N TYR A 138 -12.39 2.26 -1.40
CA TYR A 138 -12.81 1.74 -2.71
C TYR A 138 -14.31 1.43 -2.84
N VAL A 139 -15.05 1.43 -1.73
CA VAL A 139 -16.48 1.07 -1.76
C VAL A 139 -17.29 2.29 -2.16
N SER A 140 -18.18 2.15 -3.14
CA SER A 140 -19.01 3.25 -3.59
C SER A 140 -20.06 3.67 -2.57
N ASP A 141 -20.51 4.91 -2.67
CA ASP A 141 -21.45 5.47 -1.69
C ASP A 141 -22.81 4.76 -1.72
N ASN A 142 -23.23 4.22 -2.88
CA ASN A 142 -24.44 3.40 -3.03
C ASN A 142 -24.33 1.94 -2.55
N ARG A 143 -23.31 1.61 -1.76
CA ARG A 143 -23.11 0.30 -1.12
C ARG A 143 -23.04 0.49 0.37
N LYS A 144 -23.63 -0.45 1.11
CA LYS A 144 -23.71 -0.37 2.57
C LYS A 144 -22.33 -0.61 3.19
N LYS A 145 -21.90 0.27 4.08
CA LYS A 145 -20.64 0.19 4.83
C LYS A 145 -20.95 0.11 6.33
N VAL A 146 -20.55 -1.00 6.94
CA VAL A 146 -20.75 -1.26 8.37
C VAL A 146 -19.41 -1.52 9.03
N SER A 147 -19.14 -0.86 10.16
CA SER A 147 -18.04 -1.26 11.02
C SER A 147 -18.58 -2.06 12.21
N TYR A 148 -18.11 -3.30 12.37
CA TYR A 148 -18.43 -4.11 13.55
C TYR A 148 -17.18 -4.27 14.41
N ALA A 149 -17.15 -3.56 15.53
CA ALA A 149 -16.09 -3.66 16.52
C ALA A 149 -14.63 -3.46 16.03
N PRO A 150 -14.28 -2.68 14.98
CA PRO A 150 -12.86 -2.39 14.74
C PRO A 150 -12.25 -1.68 15.96
N SER A 151 -10.99 -2.00 16.25
CA SER A 151 -10.28 -1.45 17.39
C SER A 151 -9.31 -0.37 16.94
N VAL A 152 -9.37 0.78 17.62
CA VAL A 152 -8.41 1.88 17.43
C VAL A 152 -7.14 1.55 18.21
N GLY A 153 -7.28 0.95 19.39
CA GLY A 153 -6.15 0.43 20.18
C GLY A 153 -5.21 1.50 20.78
N ASN A 154 -5.40 2.77 20.45
CA ASN A 154 -4.69 3.93 20.99
C ASN A 154 -5.70 4.82 21.72
N SER A 155 -5.23 5.61 22.69
CA SER A 155 -6.06 6.58 23.41
C SER A 155 -6.29 7.89 22.66
N LYS A 156 -5.59 8.11 21.54
CA LYS A 156 -5.70 9.28 20.66
C LYS A 156 -5.10 9.01 19.28
N VAL A 157 -5.45 9.88 18.33
CA VAL A 157 -4.79 9.97 17.01
C VAL A 157 -3.83 11.14 17.03
N ASP A 158 -2.52 10.87 17.13
CA ASP A 158 -1.50 11.91 17.26
C ASP A 158 -1.17 12.62 15.94
N ASP A 159 -1.33 11.94 14.80
CA ASP A 159 -1.01 12.47 13.48
C ASP A 159 -2.24 13.12 12.84
N GLU A 160 -2.16 14.42 12.55
CA GLU A 160 -3.29 15.20 12.04
C GLU A 160 -3.76 14.76 10.65
N ASP A 161 -2.84 14.31 9.78
CA ASP A 161 -3.21 13.82 8.45
C ASP A 161 -3.91 12.47 8.54
N VAL A 162 -3.45 11.59 9.44
CA VAL A 162 -4.16 10.34 9.75
C VAL A 162 -5.54 10.63 10.33
N ALA A 163 -5.66 11.56 11.28
CA ALA A 163 -6.94 11.96 11.86
C ALA A 163 -7.91 12.48 10.81
N ARG A 164 -7.43 13.34 9.90
CA ARG A 164 -8.21 13.88 8.77
C ARG A 164 -8.65 12.79 7.81
N CYS A 165 -7.78 11.84 7.47
CA CYS A 165 -8.11 10.70 6.62
C CYS A 165 -9.15 9.78 7.28
N MET A 166 -8.96 9.43 8.56
CA MET A 166 -9.92 8.66 9.34
C MET A 166 -11.28 9.36 9.42
N LYS A 167 -11.31 10.68 9.71
CA LYS A 167 -12.54 11.48 9.70
C LYS A 167 -13.26 11.36 8.37
N LYS A 168 -12.56 11.59 7.26
CA LYS A 168 -13.13 11.53 5.90
C LYS A 168 -13.76 10.16 5.62
N LEU A 169 -13.05 9.07 5.92
CA LEU A 169 -13.52 7.72 5.57
C LEU A 169 -14.55 7.18 6.55
N CYS A 170 -14.39 7.35 7.86
CA CYS A 170 -15.39 6.95 8.86
C CYS A 170 -16.74 7.66 8.64
N SER A 171 -16.72 8.92 8.19
CA SER A 171 -17.96 9.66 7.90
C SER A 171 -18.81 9.01 6.80
N ARG A 172 -18.24 8.14 5.96
CA ARG A 172 -18.92 7.46 4.85
C ARG A 172 -19.64 6.16 5.26
N PHE A 173 -19.48 5.71 6.49
CA PHE A 173 -20.11 4.48 6.98
C PHE A 173 -21.60 4.70 7.27
N ASP A 174 -22.45 3.76 6.85
CA ASP A 174 -23.88 3.79 7.17
C ASP A 174 -24.09 3.46 8.66
N ALA A 175 -23.32 2.51 9.20
CA ALA A 175 -23.32 2.16 10.62
C ALA A 175 -21.90 2.07 11.19
N LEU A 176 -21.70 2.71 12.34
CA LEU A 176 -20.41 2.78 13.04
C LEU A 176 -20.50 2.17 14.44
N SER A 177 -19.66 1.18 14.69
CA SER A 177 -19.30 0.74 16.04
C SER A 177 -17.79 0.59 16.18
N THR A 178 -17.29 0.54 17.42
CA THR A 178 -15.93 0.10 17.75
C THR A 178 -15.93 -0.86 18.94
N ARG A 179 -14.81 -1.55 19.18
CA ARG A 179 -14.70 -2.57 20.24
C ARG A 179 -14.54 -2.00 21.65
N GLU A 180 -13.97 -0.81 21.78
CA GLU A 180 -13.64 -0.23 23.07
C GLU A 180 -14.13 1.22 23.18
N GLU A 181 -14.58 1.63 24.36
CA GLU A 181 -15.14 2.97 24.59
C GLU A 181 -14.20 4.10 24.17
N SER A 182 -12.89 3.93 24.39
CA SER A 182 -11.89 4.90 23.93
C SER A 182 -11.87 5.05 22.41
N GLY A 183 -12.07 3.95 21.67
CA GLY A 183 -12.16 3.95 20.22
C GLY A 183 -13.44 4.65 19.75
N SER A 184 -14.58 4.34 20.38
CA SER A 184 -15.87 4.95 20.07
C SER A 184 -15.80 6.47 20.29
N LYS A 185 -15.25 6.90 21.43
CA LYS A 185 -15.02 8.32 21.71
C LYS A 185 -14.17 9.01 20.64
N ILE A 186 -13.05 8.43 20.23
CA ILE A 186 -12.18 8.99 19.18
C ILE A 186 -12.95 9.15 17.87
N VAL A 187 -13.67 8.11 17.43
CA VAL A 187 -14.38 8.15 16.15
C VAL A 187 -15.57 9.12 16.22
N SER A 188 -16.24 9.21 17.36
CA SER A 188 -17.29 10.21 17.61
C SER A 188 -16.76 11.64 17.55
N GLU A 189 -15.63 11.92 18.19
CA GLU A 189 -14.99 13.24 18.14
C GLU A 189 -14.56 13.61 16.70
N LEU A 190 -14.03 12.66 15.94
CA LEU A 190 -13.60 12.88 14.56
C LEU A 190 -14.78 13.16 13.62
N THR A 191 -15.85 12.37 13.74
CA THR A 191 -16.98 12.37 12.78
C THR A 191 -18.14 13.26 13.21
N GLY A 192 -18.23 13.63 14.49
CA GLY A 192 -19.38 14.30 15.08
C GLY A 192 -20.62 13.39 15.23
N ARG A 193 -20.45 12.07 15.13
CA ARG A 193 -21.53 11.07 15.20
C ARG A 193 -21.45 10.28 16.51
N ASP A 194 -22.59 9.82 16.99
CA ASP A 194 -22.60 8.82 18.06
C ASP A 194 -22.12 7.46 17.51
N VAL A 195 -21.18 6.82 18.21
CA VAL A 195 -20.53 5.59 17.78
C VAL A 195 -20.70 4.55 18.87
N GLU A 196 -21.36 3.46 18.53
CA GLU A 196 -21.70 2.42 19.51
C GLU A 196 -20.45 1.64 19.95
N THR A 197 -20.42 1.24 21.23
CA THR A 197 -19.39 0.31 21.71
C THR A 197 -19.96 -1.09 21.82
N VAL A 198 -19.48 -1.99 20.97
CA VAL A 198 -19.92 -3.39 20.91
C VAL A 198 -18.80 -4.34 21.36
N ILE A 199 -19.16 -5.54 21.80
CA ILE A 199 -18.16 -6.55 22.18
C ILE A 199 -17.51 -7.21 20.97
N ASP A 200 -16.30 -7.74 21.19
CA ASP A 200 -15.58 -8.52 20.18
C ASP A 200 -16.43 -9.71 19.69
N PRO A 201 -16.45 -10.05 18.38
CA PRO A 201 -17.21 -11.17 17.83
C PRO A 201 -16.82 -12.51 18.46
N THR A 202 -15.60 -12.67 18.99
CA THR A 202 -15.23 -13.88 19.72
C THR A 202 -16.02 -14.08 21.02
N LEU A 203 -16.56 -13.00 21.59
CA LEU A 203 -17.46 -13.02 22.74
C LEU A 203 -18.93 -13.11 22.32
N LEU A 204 -19.29 -12.77 21.08
CA LEU A 204 -20.65 -12.97 20.57
C LEU A 204 -20.98 -14.46 20.45
N MET A 205 -20.04 -15.26 19.95
CA MET A 205 -20.16 -16.72 19.94
C MET A 205 -20.14 -17.27 21.37
N SER A 206 -21.02 -18.23 21.63
CA SER A 206 -21.09 -18.94 22.91
C SER A 206 -19.97 -19.98 23.05
N SER A 207 -19.79 -20.50 24.26
CA SER A 207 -18.85 -21.61 24.49
C SER A 207 -19.22 -22.87 23.69
N SER A 208 -20.50 -23.15 23.47
CA SER A 208 -20.93 -24.28 22.63
C SER A 208 -20.58 -24.07 21.17
N ASP A 209 -20.71 -22.85 20.64
CA ASP A 209 -20.39 -22.56 19.25
C ASP A 209 -18.89 -22.74 19.00
N TRP A 210 -18.05 -22.27 19.94
CA TRP A 210 -16.61 -22.49 19.89
C TRP A 210 -16.23 -23.96 19.94
N ASN A 211 -16.82 -24.74 20.86
CA ASN A 211 -16.56 -26.17 20.94
C ASN A 211 -16.96 -26.91 19.65
N SER A 212 -18.07 -26.51 19.02
CA SER A 212 -18.48 -27.06 17.74
C SER A 212 -17.53 -26.70 16.60
N LEU A 213 -17.00 -25.48 16.61
CA LEU A 213 -16.12 -24.98 15.55
C LEU A 213 -14.69 -25.56 15.65
N THR A 214 -14.19 -25.77 16.87
CA THR A 214 -12.82 -26.25 17.09
C THR A 214 -12.71 -27.78 17.24
N GLY A 215 -13.83 -28.49 17.32
CA GLY A 215 -13.87 -29.95 17.45
C GLY A 215 -13.16 -30.48 18.70
N GLU A 216 -12.67 -31.73 18.64
CA GLU A 216 -11.93 -32.42 19.71
C GLU A 216 -10.43 -32.07 19.71
N ALA A 217 -10.06 -30.82 19.47
CA ALA A 217 -8.66 -30.42 19.51
C ALA A 217 -8.01 -30.79 20.86
N VAL A 218 -6.83 -31.42 20.81
CA VAL A 218 -6.23 -32.12 21.95
C VAL A 218 -5.75 -31.14 23.02
N ALA A 219 -6.24 -31.31 24.25
CA ALA A 219 -5.70 -30.67 25.44
C ALA A 219 -5.20 -31.73 26.45
N PRO A 220 -4.28 -31.38 27.36
CA PRO A 220 -3.89 -32.27 28.46
C PRO A 220 -5.10 -32.70 29.28
N SER A 221 -5.14 -33.97 29.69
CA SER A 221 -6.21 -34.50 30.56
C SER A 221 -5.97 -34.16 32.04
N GLU A 222 -4.71 -33.98 32.46
CA GLU A 222 -4.40 -33.51 33.81
C GLU A 222 -4.72 -32.02 34.01
N PRO A 223 -5.10 -31.57 35.22
CA PRO A 223 -5.24 -30.14 35.55
C PRO A 223 -3.94 -29.35 35.28
N TYR A 224 -4.04 -28.17 34.67
CA TYR A 224 -2.87 -27.31 34.41
C TYR A 224 -3.21 -25.82 34.47
N MET A 225 -2.16 -25.00 34.64
CA MET A 225 -2.20 -23.56 34.42
C MET A 225 -1.67 -23.23 33.03
N LEU A 226 -2.47 -22.58 32.19
CA LEU A 226 -2.04 -22.10 30.88
C LEU A 226 -1.40 -20.72 30.99
N ALA A 227 -0.26 -20.51 30.36
CA ALA A 227 0.37 -19.21 30.21
C ALA A 227 0.49 -18.82 28.73
N TYR A 228 -0.17 -17.71 28.36
CA TYR A 228 -0.10 -17.12 27.02
C TYR A 228 0.26 -15.63 27.12
N MET A 229 1.56 -15.34 26.93
CA MET A 229 2.14 -14.01 27.14
C MET A 229 2.76 -13.47 25.84
N LEU A 230 2.26 -12.32 25.38
CA LEU A 230 2.79 -11.53 24.28
C LEU A 230 3.94 -10.60 24.70
N GLY A 231 4.15 -10.42 26.01
CA GLY A 231 5.27 -9.70 26.62
C GLY A 231 6.34 -10.62 27.22
N TYR A 232 7.51 -10.04 27.50
CA TYR A 232 8.67 -10.76 28.06
C TYR A 232 9.12 -10.24 29.43
N ASN A 233 8.26 -9.49 30.14
CA ASN A 233 8.57 -8.96 31.46
C ASN A 233 8.93 -10.10 32.42
N LYS A 234 10.15 -10.05 33.00
CA LYS A 234 10.67 -11.10 33.89
C LYS A 234 9.84 -11.22 35.17
N ASP A 235 9.35 -10.10 35.70
CA ASP A 235 8.60 -10.08 36.95
C ASP A 235 7.21 -10.71 36.76
N HIS A 236 6.58 -10.49 35.62
CA HIS A 236 5.33 -11.18 35.27
C HIS A 236 5.55 -12.69 35.19
N TRP A 237 6.59 -13.13 34.48
CA TRP A 237 6.92 -14.55 34.38
C TRP A 237 7.27 -15.19 35.72
N LYS A 238 7.97 -14.47 36.61
CA LYS A 238 8.23 -14.94 37.98
C LYS A 238 6.91 -15.18 38.71
N ARG A 239 6.00 -14.19 38.64
CA ARG A 239 4.70 -14.26 39.28
C ARG A 239 3.81 -15.37 38.73
N VAL A 240 3.87 -15.67 37.43
CA VAL A 240 3.18 -16.84 36.82
C VAL A 240 3.59 -18.14 37.53
N TYR A 241 4.88 -18.38 37.76
CA TYR A 241 5.34 -19.58 38.45
C TYR A 241 4.99 -19.59 39.94
N GLU A 242 4.98 -18.42 40.60
CA GLU A 242 4.54 -18.30 41.99
C GLU A 242 3.05 -18.67 42.13
N LEU A 243 2.18 -18.16 41.25
CA LEU A 243 0.76 -18.51 41.21
C LEU A 243 0.54 -20.00 40.93
N ALA A 244 1.30 -20.58 40.00
CA ALA A 244 1.24 -22.00 39.69
C ALA A 244 1.61 -22.87 40.90
N SER A 245 2.64 -22.46 41.65
CA SER A 245 3.05 -23.15 42.88
C SER A 245 2.01 -23.05 43.99
N LEU A 246 1.30 -21.92 44.11
CA LEU A 246 0.24 -21.74 45.11
C LEU A 246 -1.00 -22.58 44.79
N LEU A 247 -1.30 -22.76 43.50
CA LEU A 247 -2.43 -23.55 43.02
C LEU A 247 -2.12 -25.05 42.85
N ASP A 248 -0.86 -25.45 43.05
CA ASP A 248 -0.36 -26.82 42.77
C ASP A 248 -0.67 -27.28 41.34
N LEU A 249 -0.44 -26.40 40.36
CA LEU A 249 -0.72 -26.67 38.95
C LEU A 249 0.57 -26.70 38.11
N PRO A 250 0.77 -27.72 37.24
CA PRO A 250 1.81 -27.66 36.23
C PRO A 250 1.54 -26.53 35.24
N VAL A 251 2.57 -25.77 34.89
CA VAL A 251 2.47 -24.70 33.89
C VAL A 251 2.55 -25.30 32.48
N ARG A 252 1.67 -24.86 31.58
CA ARG A 252 1.71 -25.12 30.14
C ARG A 252 1.82 -23.78 29.40
N ILE A 253 2.86 -23.61 28.58
CA ILE A 253 3.17 -22.32 27.93
C ILE A 253 2.98 -22.43 26.42
N ILE A 254 2.16 -21.55 25.85
CA ILE A 254 2.08 -21.35 24.40
C ILE A 254 3.22 -20.41 23.98
N PRO A 255 4.24 -20.88 23.24
CA PRO A 255 5.42 -20.08 22.93
C PRO A 255 5.10 -18.97 21.92
N VAL A 256 5.49 -17.72 22.25
CA VAL A 256 5.40 -16.56 21.35
C VAL A 256 6.79 -16.15 20.87
N PHE A 257 7.81 -16.32 21.72
CA PHE A 257 9.21 -16.04 21.41
C PHE A 257 10.04 -17.31 21.46
N LYS A 258 11.13 -17.38 20.68
CA LYS A 258 12.05 -18.53 20.71
C LYS A 258 12.64 -18.82 22.09
N ARG A 259 12.72 -17.83 22.97
CA ARG A 259 13.19 -17.98 24.35
C ARG A 259 12.20 -18.75 25.23
N ASP A 260 10.92 -18.74 24.90
CA ASP A 260 9.89 -19.41 25.69
C ASP A 260 10.05 -20.94 25.60
N LEU A 261 10.63 -21.44 24.50
CA LEU A 261 11.01 -22.85 24.34
C LEU A 261 11.95 -23.39 25.42
N LYS A 262 12.68 -22.51 26.12
CA LYS A 262 13.58 -22.89 27.21
C LYS A 262 12.90 -22.89 28.57
N ARG A 263 11.64 -22.45 28.65
CA ARG A 263 10.89 -22.38 29.91
C ARG A 263 10.32 -23.75 30.24
N GLY A 264 10.39 -24.12 31.52
CA GLY A 264 9.70 -25.31 32.03
C GLY A 264 8.19 -25.17 31.78
N GLY A 265 7.58 -26.20 31.20
CA GLY A 265 6.17 -26.21 30.82
C GLY A 265 5.87 -25.76 29.39
N CYS A 266 6.87 -25.44 28.57
CA CYS A 266 6.62 -25.07 27.17
C CYS A 266 6.00 -26.22 26.37
N ILE A 267 4.90 -25.91 25.68
CA ILE A 267 4.30 -26.80 24.69
C ILE A 267 5.20 -26.77 23.46
N THR A 268 5.72 -27.92 23.08
CA THR A 268 6.58 -28.08 21.89
C THR A 268 5.80 -28.45 20.65
N ASP A 269 4.61 -29.02 20.82
CA ASP A 269 3.72 -29.33 19.72
C ASP A 269 3.15 -28.05 19.09
N PRO A 270 2.87 -28.07 17.78
CA PRO A 270 2.29 -26.92 17.10
C PRO A 270 0.90 -26.59 17.67
N VAL A 271 0.67 -25.31 17.96
CA VAL A 271 -0.62 -24.82 18.46
C VAL A 271 -1.23 -23.90 17.39
N GLY A 272 -2.31 -24.35 16.74
CA GLY A 272 -3.13 -23.56 15.83
C GLY A 272 -4.31 -22.88 16.53
N PRO A 273 -5.22 -22.24 15.77
CA PRO A 273 -6.39 -21.57 16.35
C PRO A 273 -7.31 -22.51 17.14
N ALA A 274 -7.58 -23.72 16.63
CA ALA A 274 -8.42 -24.71 17.32
C ALA A 274 -7.76 -25.20 18.62
N GLU A 275 -6.46 -25.53 18.58
CA GLU A 275 -5.71 -25.96 19.77
C GLU A 275 -5.63 -24.83 20.81
N PHE A 276 -5.50 -23.58 20.38
CA PHE A 276 -5.48 -22.42 21.30
C PHE A 276 -6.76 -22.32 22.12
N VAL A 277 -7.92 -22.43 21.46
CA VAL A 277 -9.22 -22.39 22.14
C VAL A 277 -9.38 -23.59 23.07
N SER A 278 -9.04 -24.80 22.61
CA SER A 278 -9.12 -26.03 23.42
C SER A 278 -8.20 -25.97 24.65
N LEU A 279 -6.99 -25.45 24.51
CA LEU A 279 -6.06 -25.28 25.63
C LEU A 279 -6.60 -24.31 26.69
N ILE A 280 -7.31 -23.26 26.31
CA ILE A 280 -7.97 -22.38 27.28
C ILE A 280 -9.18 -23.11 27.89
N ALA A 281 -10.00 -23.74 27.05
CA ALA A 281 -11.21 -24.46 27.46
C ALA A 281 -10.93 -25.60 28.45
N ASN A 282 -9.73 -26.15 28.51
CA ASN A 282 -9.38 -27.22 29.45
C ASN A 282 -8.43 -26.79 30.58
N ALA A 283 -8.01 -25.52 30.62
CA ALA A 283 -7.15 -25.02 31.67
C ALA A 283 -7.88 -24.91 33.02
N SER A 284 -7.22 -25.26 34.12
CA SER A 284 -7.74 -24.96 35.47
C SER A 284 -7.56 -23.49 35.83
N TYR A 285 -6.55 -22.83 35.24
CA TYR A 285 -6.27 -21.42 35.45
C TYR A 285 -5.50 -20.84 34.25
N VAL A 286 -5.71 -19.57 33.90
CA VAL A 286 -5.04 -18.89 32.78
C VAL A 286 -4.26 -17.65 33.24
N CYS A 287 -3.00 -17.53 32.82
CA CYS A 287 -2.19 -16.33 32.94
C CYS A 287 -1.96 -15.72 31.56
N THR A 288 -2.32 -14.44 31.36
CA THR A 288 -2.16 -13.79 30.06
C THR A 288 -1.86 -12.29 30.13
N ASP A 289 -1.34 -11.71 29.06
CA ASP A 289 -1.31 -10.26 28.83
C ASP A 289 -1.98 -9.89 27.49
N SER A 290 -2.75 -10.83 26.94
CA SER A 290 -3.43 -10.74 25.65
C SER A 290 -4.91 -10.48 25.83
N PHE A 291 -5.45 -9.59 24.99
CA PHE A 291 -6.89 -9.33 24.93
C PHE A 291 -7.70 -10.61 24.65
N HIS A 292 -7.30 -11.39 23.64
CA HIS A 292 -8.02 -12.62 23.32
C HIS A 292 -7.79 -13.72 24.36
N GLY A 293 -6.67 -13.70 25.09
CA GLY A 293 -6.51 -14.57 26.26
C GLY A 293 -7.60 -14.30 27.30
N VAL A 294 -7.82 -13.03 27.62
CA VAL A 294 -8.90 -12.62 28.55
C VAL A 294 -10.29 -12.92 27.98
N ALA A 295 -10.54 -12.57 26.72
CA ALA A 295 -11.85 -12.78 26.09
C ALA A 295 -12.26 -14.26 26.10
N PHE A 296 -11.35 -15.18 25.74
CA PHE A 296 -11.63 -16.61 25.78
C PHE A 296 -11.71 -17.17 27.20
N SER A 297 -10.90 -16.68 28.16
CA SER A 297 -11.07 -17.05 29.57
C SER A 297 -12.45 -16.70 30.11
N ILE A 298 -12.96 -15.51 29.76
CA ILE A 298 -14.31 -15.07 30.15
C ILE A 298 -15.36 -15.93 29.44
N ASN A 299 -15.27 -16.09 28.12
CA ASN A 299 -16.26 -16.83 27.34
C ASN A 299 -16.37 -18.31 27.76
N LEU A 300 -15.25 -18.92 28.13
CA LEU A 300 -15.16 -20.33 28.48
C LEU A 300 -15.26 -20.58 30.00
N ASN A 301 -15.50 -19.54 30.81
CA ASN A 301 -15.56 -19.61 32.29
C ASN A 301 -14.30 -20.25 32.91
N ARG A 302 -13.13 -19.68 32.64
CA ARG A 302 -11.84 -20.17 33.13
C ARG A 302 -11.20 -19.14 34.05
N ASP A 303 -10.91 -19.53 35.28
CA ASP A 303 -10.25 -18.66 36.26
C ASP A 303 -8.94 -18.12 35.66
N PHE A 304 -8.67 -16.84 35.86
CA PHE A 304 -7.54 -16.19 35.19
C PHE A 304 -6.99 -14.98 35.93
N CYS A 305 -5.74 -14.63 35.63
CA CYS A 305 -5.22 -13.29 35.86
C CYS A 305 -4.61 -12.70 34.58
N VAL A 306 -4.60 -11.37 34.52
CA VAL A 306 -4.08 -10.62 33.38
C VAL A 306 -3.03 -9.60 33.80
N PHE A 307 -1.96 -9.49 33.02
CA PHE A 307 -0.85 -8.57 33.25
C PHE A 307 -0.88 -7.38 32.27
N GLU A 308 -0.35 -6.23 32.69
CA GLU A 308 -0.21 -5.06 31.84
C GLU A 308 0.96 -5.23 30.86
N ARG A 309 0.68 -5.45 29.57
CA ARG A 309 1.75 -5.62 28.57
C ARG A 309 2.62 -4.38 28.39
N PHE A 310 2.02 -3.20 28.50
CA PHE A 310 2.71 -1.91 28.35
C PHE A 310 2.73 -1.13 29.66
N LYS A 311 3.76 -0.31 29.85
CA LYS A 311 3.80 0.63 30.98
C LYS A 311 2.65 1.63 30.86
N ARG A 312 2.03 1.98 32.00
CA ARG A 312 1.01 3.02 32.08
C ARG A 312 1.54 4.35 31.54
N GLY A 313 0.72 5.04 30.75
CA GLY A 313 1.08 6.32 30.13
C GLY A 313 2.08 6.23 28.96
N ALA A 314 2.54 5.04 28.57
CA ALA A 314 3.36 4.89 27.37
C ALA A 314 2.58 5.26 26.10
N SER A 315 3.19 6.05 25.22
CA SER A 315 2.61 6.35 23.90
C SER A 315 2.39 5.04 23.11
N GLY A 316 1.22 4.90 22.51
CA GLY A 316 0.79 3.68 21.81
C GLY A 316 0.45 2.49 22.73
N SER A 317 0.26 2.71 24.04
CA SER A 317 -0.21 1.67 24.96
C SER A 317 -1.60 1.17 24.55
N GLN A 318 -1.76 -0.15 24.53
CA GLN A 318 -3.01 -0.81 24.13
C GLN A 318 -3.72 -1.49 25.31
N ASN A 319 -3.31 -1.18 26.56
CA ASN A 319 -3.89 -1.78 27.76
C ASN A 319 -5.37 -1.39 27.98
N SER A 320 -5.83 -0.27 27.40
CA SER A 320 -7.22 0.20 27.54
C SER A 320 -8.25 -0.84 27.15
N ARG A 321 -7.92 -1.71 26.19
CA ARG A 321 -8.79 -2.82 25.76
C ARG A 321 -8.98 -3.88 26.85
N ILE A 322 -7.94 -4.15 27.63
CA ILE A 322 -8.02 -5.07 28.79
C ILE A 322 -8.86 -4.42 29.89
N TYR A 323 -8.62 -3.15 30.18
CA TYR A 323 -9.39 -2.46 31.22
C TYR A 323 -10.88 -2.41 30.87
N ASN A 324 -11.22 -2.12 29.61
CA ASN A 324 -12.61 -2.05 29.17
C ASN A 324 -13.35 -3.40 29.28
N ILE A 325 -12.74 -4.52 28.85
CA ILE A 325 -13.39 -5.84 28.97
C ILE A 325 -13.52 -6.29 30.42
N LEU A 326 -12.53 -6.02 31.28
CA LEU A 326 -12.64 -6.36 32.71
C LEU A 326 -13.72 -5.54 33.39
N ASP A 327 -13.83 -4.25 33.05
CA ASP A 327 -14.83 -3.36 33.62
C ASP A 327 -16.26 -3.76 33.25
N LYS A 328 -16.50 -4.05 31.96
CA LYS A 328 -17.80 -4.52 31.44
C LYS A 328 -18.29 -5.83 32.08
N MET A 329 -17.39 -6.62 32.66
CA MET A 329 -17.69 -7.94 33.22
C MET A 329 -17.52 -7.98 34.75
N SER A 330 -17.28 -6.85 35.42
CA SER A 330 -16.99 -6.77 36.87
C SER A 330 -15.79 -7.65 37.31
N LEU A 331 -14.73 -7.72 36.50
CA LEU A 331 -13.56 -8.59 36.71
C LEU A 331 -12.24 -7.82 36.95
N GLN A 332 -12.31 -6.57 37.41
CA GLN A 332 -11.14 -5.71 37.61
C GLN A 332 -10.12 -6.30 38.60
N ALA A 333 -10.58 -7.12 39.57
CA ALA A 333 -9.72 -7.83 40.53
C ALA A 333 -8.76 -8.86 39.88
N ARG A 334 -8.96 -9.20 38.61
CA ARG A 334 -8.08 -10.13 37.86
C ARG A 334 -6.83 -9.46 37.30
N LEU A 335 -6.72 -8.14 37.41
CA LEU A 335 -5.57 -7.38 36.92
C LEU A 335 -4.40 -7.48 37.92
N ALA A 336 -3.32 -8.14 37.51
CA ALA A 336 -2.13 -8.38 38.31
C ALA A 336 -1.23 -7.13 38.39
N LEU A 337 -1.64 -6.16 39.21
CA LEU A 337 -0.87 -4.94 39.49
C LEU A 337 0.16 -5.14 40.60
N ASP A 338 1.12 -4.22 40.66
CA ASP A 338 2.03 -4.09 41.79
C ASP A 338 1.21 -3.77 43.05
N GLY A 339 1.37 -4.57 44.10
CA GLY A 339 0.66 -4.43 45.38
C GLY A 339 -0.59 -5.29 45.54
N VAL A 340 -1.16 -5.84 44.47
CA VAL A 340 -2.19 -6.90 44.56
C VAL A 340 -1.53 -8.18 45.04
N SER A 341 -2.09 -8.91 46.00
CA SER A 341 -1.47 -10.14 46.52
C SER A 341 -1.69 -11.32 45.57
N ASN A 342 -0.91 -12.39 45.70
CA ASN A 342 -1.12 -13.60 44.89
C ASN A 342 -2.38 -14.36 45.33
N GLU A 343 -2.71 -14.30 46.63
CA GLU A 343 -3.93 -14.87 47.21
C GLU A 343 -5.19 -14.21 46.62
N GLU A 344 -5.16 -12.89 46.41
CA GLU A 344 -6.27 -12.17 45.78
C GLU A 344 -6.51 -12.63 44.33
N LEU A 345 -5.42 -12.83 43.57
CA LEU A 345 -5.52 -13.25 42.17
C LEU A 345 -6.07 -14.66 42.00
N ILE A 346 -5.68 -15.60 42.86
CA ILE A 346 -6.08 -17.01 42.75
C ILE A 346 -7.49 -17.30 43.30
N ASN A 347 -8.17 -16.33 43.90
CA ASN A 347 -9.55 -16.50 44.36
C ASN A 347 -10.44 -16.93 43.19
N LYS A 348 -11.31 -17.93 43.38
CA LYS A 348 -12.22 -18.38 42.32
C LYS A 348 -13.12 -17.24 41.82
N ILE A 349 -13.45 -17.25 40.54
CA ILE A 349 -14.44 -16.33 39.98
C ILE A 349 -15.84 -16.86 40.27
N GLU A 350 -16.69 -16.02 40.88
CA GLU A 350 -18.12 -16.25 40.95
C GLU A 350 -18.77 -15.87 39.61
N TRP A 351 -18.86 -16.84 38.71
CA TRP A 351 -19.20 -16.62 37.30
C TRP A 351 -20.64 -16.14 37.02
N THR A 352 -21.53 -16.19 37.99
CA THR A 352 -22.95 -15.81 37.80
C THR A 352 -23.09 -14.36 37.32
N GLU A 353 -22.42 -13.41 37.96
CA GLU A 353 -22.50 -11.99 37.57
C GLU A 353 -21.81 -11.73 36.22
N PRO A 354 -20.54 -12.12 35.98
CA PRO A 354 -19.90 -11.95 34.68
C PRO A 354 -20.67 -12.59 33.52
N ASN A 355 -21.30 -13.75 33.72
CA ASN A 355 -22.11 -14.39 32.67
C ASN A 355 -23.39 -13.61 32.37
N ASN A 356 -24.08 -13.08 33.37
CA ASN A 356 -25.26 -12.24 33.15
C ASN A 356 -24.89 -10.96 32.39
N LEU A 357 -23.76 -10.32 32.75
CA LEU A 357 -23.25 -9.14 32.04
C LEU A 357 -22.85 -9.48 30.60
N LEU A 358 -22.14 -10.59 30.38
CA LEU A 358 -21.77 -11.06 29.04
C LEU A 358 -23.00 -11.32 28.17
N LEU A 359 -24.03 -11.99 28.71
CA LEU A 359 -25.28 -12.23 27.99
C LEU A 359 -25.97 -10.93 27.58
N ALA A 360 -26.08 -9.95 28.48
CA ALA A 360 -26.63 -8.63 28.15
C ALA A 360 -25.81 -7.91 27.05
N GLN A 361 -24.48 -7.98 27.13
CA GLN A 361 -23.60 -7.40 26.11
C GLN A 361 -23.70 -8.13 24.76
N ARG A 362 -23.92 -9.45 24.75
CA ARG A 362 -24.18 -10.25 23.55
C ARG A 362 -25.47 -9.83 22.88
N GLU A 363 -26.57 -9.76 23.63
CA GLU A 363 -27.87 -9.34 23.11
C GLU A 363 -27.79 -7.93 22.53
N HIS A 364 -27.18 -6.99 23.26
CA HIS A 364 -26.96 -5.63 22.79
C HIS A 364 -26.19 -5.59 21.46
N SER A 365 -25.02 -6.22 21.40
CA SER A 365 -24.12 -6.16 20.25
C SER A 365 -24.68 -6.90 19.03
N LEU A 366 -25.37 -8.02 19.25
CA LEU A 366 -26.03 -8.77 18.17
C LEU A 366 -27.24 -8.01 17.62
N ASN A 367 -28.04 -7.37 18.47
CA ASN A 367 -29.14 -6.51 18.03
C ASN A 367 -28.62 -5.31 17.25
N TRP A 368 -27.52 -4.69 17.70
CA TRP A 368 -26.85 -3.63 16.97
C TRP A 368 -26.42 -4.09 15.57
N LEU A 369 -25.75 -5.25 15.46
CA LEU A 369 -25.30 -5.79 14.18
C LEU A 369 -26.49 -6.08 13.24
N LYS A 370 -27.55 -6.70 13.75
CA LYS A 370 -28.78 -6.95 12.98
C LYS A 370 -29.39 -5.67 12.44
N ASN A 371 -29.50 -4.63 13.28
CA ASN A 371 -30.03 -3.33 12.90
C ASN A 371 -29.14 -2.65 11.85
N ALA A 372 -27.82 -2.67 12.04
CA ALA A 372 -26.86 -2.11 11.09
C ALA A 372 -26.95 -2.78 9.71
N LEU A 373 -27.11 -4.10 9.68
CA LEU A 373 -27.30 -4.86 8.44
C LEU A 373 -28.67 -4.64 7.79
N ALA A 374 -29.69 -4.25 8.56
CA ALA A 374 -31.04 -3.99 8.09
C ALA A 374 -31.27 -2.57 7.55
N LEU A 375 -30.33 -1.63 7.77
CA LEU A 375 -30.42 -0.26 7.23
C LEU A 375 -30.60 -0.28 5.71
N GLU A 376 -31.40 0.62 5.13
CA GLU A 376 -31.37 0.83 3.68
C GLU A 376 -30.13 1.66 3.33
N PRO A 377 -29.31 1.27 2.33
CA PRO A 377 -28.20 2.11 1.92
C PRO A 377 -28.70 3.44 1.36
N SER A 378 -27.89 4.49 1.49
CA SER A 378 -28.17 5.75 0.79
C SER A 378 -27.99 5.52 -0.72
N PHE A 379 -29.11 5.36 -1.44
CA PHE A 379 -29.08 5.09 -2.87
C PHE A 379 -28.91 6.39 -3.67
N ASP A 380 -27.75 6.53 -4.31
CA ASP A 380 -27.69 7.19 -5.62
C ASP A 380 -27.66 6.10 -6.70
N ASN A 381 -28.68 6.10 -7.56
CA ASN A 381 -28.76 5.22 -8.73
C ASN A 381 -27.74 5.68 -9.77
N VAL A 382 -26.51 5.15 -9.68
CA VAL A 382 -25.46 5.45 -10.65
C VAL A 382 -25.36 4.31 -11.67
N LYS A 383 -25.49 4.66 -12.95
CA LYS A 383 -25.28 3.75 -14.09
C LYS A 383 -23.86 3.18 -14.07
N ASN A 384 -23.69 1.92 -14.48
CA ASN A 384 -22.38 1.30 -14.68
C ASN A 384 -21.59 1.98 -15.82
N SER A 385 -20.77 2.97 -15.48
CA SER A 385 -19.86 3.66 -16.39
C SER A 385 -18.44 3.73 -15.80
N ILE A 386 -17.43 4.03 -16.64
CA ILE A 386 -16.04 4.22 -16.19
C ILE A 386 -15.88 5.38 -15.18
N LYS A 387 -16.95 6.16 -14.92
CA LYS A 387 -16.99 7.21 -13.89
C LYS A 387 -16.63 6.68 -12.49
N LYS A 388 -16.95 5.42 -12.18
CA LYS A 388 -16.72 4.81 -10.86
C LYS A 388 -15.26 4.41 -10.58
N ASN A 389 -14.49 4.08 -11.63
CA ASN A 389 -13.11 3.59 -11.50
C ASN A 389 -12.07 4.62 -11.98
N ARG A 390 -12.31 5.90 -11.68
CA ARG A 390 -11.41 6.99 -12.08
C ARG A 390 -10.25 7.26 -11.15
N SER A 391 -10.34 6.80 -9.90
CA SER A 391 -9.32 6.99 -8.86
C SER A 391 -7.91 6.78 -9.42
N LEU A 392 -7.71 5.69 -10.16
CA LEU A 392 -6.44 5.37 -10.80
C LEU A 392 -6.32 5.71 -12.30
N CYS A 393 -7.24 6.43 -12.94
CA CYS A 393 -7.08 6.75 -14.39
C CYS A 393 -5.71 7.39 -14.67
N CYS A 394 -4.86 6.75 -15.47
CA CYS A 394 -3.47 7.21 -15.70
C CYS A 394 -3.34 8.30 -16.77
N GLY A 395 -4.43 8.73 -17.38
CA GLY A 395 -4.42 9.80 -18.38
C GLY A 395 -3.97 9.38 -19.78
N CYS A 396 -3.90 8.08 -20.10
CA CYS A 396 -3.34 7.58 -21.37
C CYS A 396 -4.14 7.90 -22.64
N GLY A 397 -5.38 8.41 -22.54
CA GLY A 397 -6.21 8.76 -23.71
C GLY A 397 -6.85 7.60 -24.49
N ALA A 398 -6.39 6.35 -24.33
CA ALA A 398 -6.89 5.21 -25.13
C ALA A 398 -8.41 4.99 -25.04
N CYS A 399 -9.02 5.25 -23.88
CA CYS A 399 -10.47 5.12 -23.72
C CYS A 399 -11.27 6.17 -24.50
N GLU A 400 -10.69 7.35 -24.74
CA GLU A 400 -11.29 8.38 -25.58
C GLU A 400 -11.24 7.96 -27.05
N VAL A 401 -10.07 7.53 -27.54
CA VAL A 401 -9.90 7.04 -28.92
C VAL A 401 -10.81 5.85 -29.22
N ALA A 402 -10.97 4.93 -28.27
CA ALA A 402 -11.83 3.75 -28.43
C ALA A 402 -13.35 4.05 -28.40
N CYS A 403 -13.77 5.27 -28.03
CA CYS A 403 -15.17 5.60 -27.85
C CYS A 403 -15.84 5.89 -29.21
N PRO A 404 -16.84 5.11 -29.65
CA PRO A 404 -17.43 5.26 -30.99
C PRO A 404 -18.44 6.42 -31.10
N VAL A 405 -18.75 7.10 -29.99
CA VAL A 405 -19.81 8.12 -29.90
C VAL A 405 -19.30 9.41 -29.22
N ASP A 406 -17.97 9.57 -29.12
CA ASP A 406 -17.31 10.72 -28.50
C ASP A 406 -17.91 11.11 -27.13
N ALA A 407 -18.22 10.09 -26.32
CA ALA A 407 -18.75 10.26 -24.98
C ALA A 407 -17.65 10.46 -23.93
N ILE A 408 -16.37 10.33 -24.31
CA ILE A 408 -15.23 10.44 -23.39
C ILE A 408 -14.32 11.58 -23.85
N SER A 409 -13.82 12.38 -22.91
CA SER A 409 -12.85 13.46 -23.18
C SER A 409 -11.79 13.51 -22.08
N MET A 410 -10.51 13.56 -22.39
CA MET A 410 -9.46 13.80 -21.39
C MET A 410 -9.50 15.24 -20.86
N LYS A 411 -9.53 15.41 -19.54
CA LYS A 411 -9.55 16.74 -18.87
C LYS A 411 -8.64 16.72 -17.65
N LEU A 412 -8.03 17.87 -17.33
CA LEU A 412 -7.36 18.06 -16.05
C LEU A 412 -8.39 18.03 -14.92
N ASP A 413 -8.13 17.21 -13.91
CA ASP A 413 -8.85 17.23 -12.64
C ASP A 413 -8.31 18.33 -11.70
N GLU A 414 -8.98 18.53 -10.58
CA GLU A 414 -8.58 19.51 -9.55
C GLU A 414 -7.20 19.19 -8.95
N GLU A 415 -6.78 17.93 -8.98
CA GLU A 415 -5.45 17.50 -8.54
C GLU A 415 -4.35 17.78 -9.59
N GLY A 416 -4.70 18.28 -10.78
CA GLY A 416 -3.75 18.62 -11.85
C GLY A 416 -3.31 17.43 -12.69
N PHE A 417 -4.13 16.40 -12.83
CA PHE A 417 -3.88 15.22 -13.69
C PHE A 417 -4.89 15.12 -14.84
N TRP A 418 -4.42 14.72 -16.02
CA TRP A 418 -5.30 14.33 -17.11
C TRP A 418 -6.05 13.04 -16.76
N ARG A 419 -7.37 13.13 -16.69
CA ARG A 419 -8.30 12.02 -16.41
C ARG A 419 -9.38 11.94 -17.48
N ALA A 420 -9.86 10.74 -17.75
CA ALA A 420 -10.99 10.53 -18.63
C ALA A 420 -12.23 11.18 -18.01
N ASN A 421 -12.88 12.11 -18.72
CA ASN A 421 -14.20 12.65 -18.41
C ASN A 421 -15.25 11.96 -19.31
N VAL A 422 -16.48 11.70 -18.83
CA VAL A 422 -17.47 10.83 -19.50
C VAL A 422 -18.79 11.56 -19.47
N ASN A 423 -19.38 11.75 -20.63
CA ASN A 423 -20.72 12.25 -20.82
C ASN A 423 -21.70 11.07 -20.82
N GLU A 424 -22.47 10.93 -19.74
CA GLU A 424 -23.42 9.83 -19.56
C GLU A 424 -24.60 9.88 -20.55
N ASP A 425 -24.95 11.05 -21.07
CA ASP A 425 -26.06 11.21 -22.02
C ASP A 425 -25.66 10.73 -23.42
N LYS A 426 -24.38 10.83 -23.76
CA LYS A 426 -23.82 10.28 -25.01
C LYS A 426 -23.42 8.82 -24.90
N CYS A 427 -23.13 8.33 -23.69
CA CYS A 427 -22.59 6.99 -23.48
C CYS A 427 -23.64 5.91 -23.82
N ILE A 428 -23.33 5.08 -24.81
CA ILE A 428 -24.16 3.93 -25.20
C ILE A 428 -23.81 2.62 -24.46
N SER A 429 -22.99 2.70 -23.41
CA SER A 429 -22.56 1.55 -22.58
C SER A 429 -21.97 0.34 -23.36
N CYS A 430 -21.31 0.58 -24.49
CA CYS A 430 -20.76 -0.48 -25.35
C CYS A 430 -19.53 -1.22 -24.77
N GLY A 431 -18.91 -0.72 -23.70
CA GLY A 431 -17.79 -1.36 -23.02
C GLY A 431 -16.41 -1.25 -23.70
N LYS A 432 -16.31 -0.67 -24.91
CA LYS A 432 -15.02 -0.53 -25.64
C LYS A 432 -13.94 0.23 -24.86
N CYS A 433 -14.33 1.28 -24.13
CA CYS A 433 -13.42 2.05 -23.28
C CYS A 433 -12.78 1.23 -22.15
N ARG A 434 -13.50 0.23 -21.62
CA ARG A 434 -12.95 -0.68 -20.60
C ARG A 434 -11.90 -1.61 -21.19
N LYS A 435 -12.15 -2.15 -22.39
CA LYS A 435 -11.19 -3.01 -23.12
C LYS A 435 -9.88 -2.26 -23.41
N ALA A 436 -9.96 -0.98 -23.75
CA ALA A 436 -8.79 -0.14 -23.99
C ALA A 436 -8.05 0.30 -22.70
N CYS A 437 -8.67 0.19 -21.52
CA CYS A 437 -8.10 0.71 -20.28
C CYS A 437 -6.93 -0.18 -19.79
N PRO A 438 -5.72 0.38 -19.61
CA PRO A 438 -4.55 -0.41 -19.20
C PRO A 438 -4.68 -0.94 -17.77
N LEU A 439 -5.43 -0.28 -16.89
CA LEU A 439 -5.59 -0.76 -15.50
C LEU A 439 -6.65 -1.85 -15.36
N ILE A 440 -7.51 -2.02 -16.37
CA ILE A 440 -8.48 -3.10 -16.40
C ILE A 440 -7.89 -4.32 -17.11
N HIS A 441 -7.17 -4.10 -18.22
CA HIS A 441 -6.53 -5.13 -19.03
C HIS A 441 -5.02 -4.90 -19.10
N HIS A 442 -4.27 -5.73 -18.37
CA HIS A 442 -2.79 -5.70 -18.30
C HIS A 442 -2.15 -7.09 -18.13
N GLU A 443 -2.94 -8.14 -18.31
CA GLU A 443 -2.56 -9.55 -18.18
C GLU A 443 -1.48 -10.00 -19.19
N ASN A 444 -1.29 -9.25 -20.28
CA ASN A 444 -0.26 -9.49 -21.30
C ASN A 444 1.12 -8.88 -20.95
N ALA A 445 1.25 -8.19 -19.82
CA ALA A 445 2.54 -7.66 -19.37
C ALA A 445 3.43 -8.80 -18.84
N LEU A 446 4.64 -8.93 -19.38
CA LEU A 446 5.60 -9.97 -18.98
C LEU A 446 6.43 -9.52 -17.77
N PRO A 447 6.76 -10.42 -16.82
CA PRO A 447 7.72 -10.13 -15.76
C PRO A 447 9.07 -9.67 -16.32
N VAL A 448 9.62 -8.59 -15.77
CA VAL A 448 10.91 -8.02 -16.23
C VAL A 448 12.08 -9.01 -16.12
N GLU A 449 11.98 -9.99 -15.22
CA GLU A 449 12.96 -11.05 -15.03
C GLU A 449 13.06 -12.06 -16.19
N GLN A 450 12.07 -12.08 -17.07
CA GLN A 450 12.11 -12.91 -18.29
C GLN A 450 12.89 -12.23 -19.43
N GLY A 451 13.18 -10.93 -19.31
CA GLY A 451 13.90 -10.20 -20.36
C GLY A 451 15.41 -10.36 -20.28
N LYS A 452 16.09 -10.21 -21.43
CA LYS A 452 17.56 -10.13 -21.50
C LYS A 452 18.03 -8.69 -21.37
N LEU A 453 19.02 -8.50 -20.52
CA LEU A 453 19.54 -7.17 -20.18
C LEU A 453 20.76 -6.84 -21.03
N TYR A 454 20.76 -5.65 -21.60
CA TYR A 454 21.86 -5.09 -22.38
C TYR A 454 22.24 -3.69 -21.88
N SER A 455 23.50 -3.33 -22.06
CA SER A 455 23.97 -1.95 -22.00
C SER A 455 24.11 -1.39 -23.42
N PHE A 456 23.73 -0.13 -23.62
CA PHE A 456 23.91 0.58 -24.89
C PHE A 456 24.50 1.98 -24.70
N LYS A 457 25.41 2.35 -25.60
CA LYS A 457 25.94 3.71 -25.75
C LYS A 457 26.15 4.05 -27.22
N THR A 458 25.47 5.09 -27.69
CA THR A 458 25.62 5.61 -29.06
C THR A 458 27.05 6.11 -29.32
N GLN A 459 27.52 5.98 -30.57
CA GLN A 459 28.77 6.58 -31.04
C GLN A 459 28.58 8.03 -31.49
N ASP A 460 27.35 8.48 -31.73
CA ASP A 460 27.04 9.87 -32.05
C ASP A 460 27.13 10.74 -30.79
N VAL A 461 28.18 11.57 -30.72
CA VAL A 461 28.44 12.46 -29.58
C VAL A 461 27.33 13.50 -29.42
N SER A 462 26.77 14.03 -30.50
CA SER A 462 25.69 15.01 -30.43
C SER A 462 24.44 14.37 -29.84
N GLN A 463 24.05 13.21 -30.36
CA GLN A 463 22.90 12.46 -29.86
C GLN A 463 23.10 12.03 -28.40
N LEU A 464 24.31 11.60 -28.03
CA LEU A 464 24.65 11.24 -26.65
C LEU A 464 24.42 12.42 -25.70
N MET A 465 24.87 13.62 -26.06
CA MET A 465 24.78 14.80 -25.19
C MET A 465 23.37 15.39 -25.10
N HIS A 466 22.54 15.25 -26.13
CA HIS A 466 21.14 15.66 -26.12
C HIS A 466 20.17 14.63 -25.52
N SER A 467 20.64 13.38 -25.32
CA SER A 467 19.84 12.32 -24.69
C SER A 467 19.98 12.31 -23.17
N SER A 468 19.01 11.75 -22.44
CA SER A 468 19.10 11.62 -20.96
C SER A 468 20.13 10.59 -20.48
N SER A 469 20.40 9.58 -21.29
CA SER A 469 21.28 8.45 -20.97
C SER A 469 22.21 8.11 -22.15
N GLY A 470 22.60 6.86 -22.37
CA GLY A 470 23.47 6.46 -23.49
C GLY A 470 22.90 6.63 -24.92
N GLY A 471 21.80 7.35 -25.13
CA GLY A 471 21.26 7.67 -26.46
C GLY A 471 20.32 6.64 -27.08
N ALA A 472 19.87 5.63 -26.34
CA ALA A 472 19.09 4.52 -26.90
C ALA A 472 17.79 4.97 -27.58
N GLY A 473 16.94 5.75 -26.90
CA GLY A 473 15.64 6.15 -27.45
C GLY A 473 15.77 6.89 -28.78
N ALA A 474 16.71 7.83 -28.87
CA ALA A 474 16.98 8.57 -30.10
C ALA A 474 17.52 7.67 -31.21
N ALA A 475 18.40 6.71 -30.89
CA ALA A 475 18.95 5.77 -31.86
C ALA A 475 17.88 4.81 -32.42
N ILE A 476 16.98 4.31 -31.55
CA ILE A 476 15.85 3.47 -31.97
C ILE A 476 14.90 4.26 -32.86
N ALA A 477 14.55 5.49 -32.47
CA ALA A 477 13.64 6.33 -33.25
C ALA A 477 14.21 6.70 -34.63
N ALA A 478 15.53 6.97 -34.71
CA ALA A 478 16.21 7.23 -35.97
C ALA A 478 16.25 5.99 -36.88
N ALA A 479 16.51 4.80 -36.32
CA ALA A 479 16.48 3.54 -37.08
C ALA A 479 15.08 3.25 -37.61
N ALA A 480 14.05 3.36 -36.76
CA ALA A 480 12.66 3.17 -37.15
C ALA A 480 12.23 4.11 -38.29
N SER A 481 12.58 5.40 -38.19
CA SER A 481 12.28 6.39 -39.23
C SER A 481 13.00 6.11 -40.55
N SER A 482 14.25 5.62 -40.48
CA SER A 482 15.03 5.21 -41.67
C SER A 482 14.42 4.00 -42.37
N ASP A 483 13.79 3.11 -41.62
CA ASP A 483 13.05 1.94 -42.14
C ASP A 483 11.64 2.30 -42.64
N GLY A 484 11.26 3.58 -42.63
CA GLY A 484 9.97 4.03 -43.12
C GLY A 484 8.83 3.97 -42.09
N ALA A 485 9.13 3.78 -40.81
CA ALA A 485 8.12 3.71 -39.75
C ALA A 485 7.79 5.10 -39.16
N TYR A 486 6.52 5.29 -38.79
CA TYR A 486 6.09 6.42 -37.98
C TYR A 486 6.57 6.24 -36.53
N VAL A 487 6.85 7.36 -35.85
CA VAL A 487 7.26 7.34 -34.44
C VAL A 487 6.32 8.21 -33.61
N LEU A 488 5.53 7.58 -32.74
CA LEU A 488 4.76 8.26 -31.70
C LEU A 488 5.61 8.35 -30.43
N GLY A 489 5.85 9.57 -29.93
CA GLY A 489 6.55 9.80 -28.68
C GLY A 489 6.15 11.12 -28.03
N CYS A 490 6.93 11.55 -27.03
CA CYS A 490 6.65 12.75 -26.24
C CYS A 490 7.62 13.89 -26.56
N ALA A 491 7.07 15.03 -26.96
CA ALA A 491 7.77 16.30 -27.12
C ALA A 491 7.52 17.24 -25.92
N TYR A 492 8.28 18.32 -25.82
CA TYR A 492 8.03 19.40 -24.86
C TYR A 492 7.72 20.68 -25.64
N GLU A 493 6.53 21.25 -25.42
CA GLU A 493 6.11 22.52 -25.99
C GLU A 493 6.26 23.63 -24.95
N ASP A 494 6.95 24.71 -25.32
CA ASP A 494 7.16 25.85 -24.42
C ASP A 494 5.81 26.45 -23.98
N GLY A 495 5.70 26.80 -22.70
CA GLY A 495 4.46 27.29 -22.08
C GLY A 495 3.35 26.23 -21.87
N ARG A 496 3.41 25.08 -22.56
CA ARG A 496 2.42 23.99 -22.41
C ARG A 496 2.95 22.79 -21.63
N GLY A 497 4.18 22.36 -21.84
CA GLY A 497 4.78 21.19 -21.19
C GLY A 497 4.82 19.95 -22.10
N ALA A 498 4.68 18.75 -21.53
CA ALA A 498 4.79 17.50 -22.27
C ALA A 498 3.54 17.22 -23.12
N VAL A 499 3.75 16.95 -24.41
CA VAL A 499 2.70 16.63 -25.38
C VAL A 499 3.09 15.42 -26.24
N GLY A 500 2.09 14.73 -26.77
CA GLY A 500 2.28 13.71 -27.79
C GLY A 500 2.75 14.33 -29.10
N LYS A 501 3.56 13.59 -29.84
CA LYS A 501 3.95 13.94 -31.20
C LYS A 501 4.11 12.69 -32.05
N LEU A 502 3.34 12.62 -33.13
CA LEU A 502 3.48 11.62 -34.18
C LEU A 502 4.43 12.18 -35.26
N VAL A 503 5.57 11.52 -35.45
CA VAL A 503 6.61 11.92 -36.38
C VAL A 503 6.57 11.03 -37.61
N SER A 504 6.57 11.65 -38.80
CA SER A 504 6.58 10.94 -40.07
C SER A 504 7.99 10.42 -40.41
N PRO A 505 8.11 9.36 -41.23
CA PRO A 505 9.41 8.88 -41.71
C PRO A 505 10.21 10.00 -42.39
N GLY A 506 11.49 10.13 -42.04
CA GLY A 506 12.40 11.14 -42.58
C GLY A 506 12.35 12.53 -41.91
N ASP A 507 11.42 12.80 -40.98
CA ASP A 507 11.35 14.07 -40.25
C ASP A 507 12.38 14.13 -39.10
N SER A 508 13.60 14.56 -39.41
CA SER A 508 14.71 14.64 -38.45
C SER A 508 14.52 15.66 -37.32
N GLU A 509 13.84 16.78 -37.60
CA GLU A 509 13.50 17.80 -36.61
C GLU A 509 12.44 17.26 -35.62
N GLY A 510 11.40 16.60 -36.16
CA GLY A 510 10.41 15.89 -35.39
C GLY A 510 11.02 14.88 -34.42
N LEU A 511 11.91 14.00 -34.91
CA LEU A 511 12.58 13.00 -34.06
C LEU A 511 13.44 13.66 -32.97
N SER A 512 14.17 14.72 -33.32
CA SER A 512 15.03 15.43 -32.35
C SER A 512 14.22 16.01 -31.20
N SER A 513 12.99 16.49 -31.47
CA SER A 513 12.10 17.02 -30.44
C SER A 513 11.60 15.97 -29.42
N LEU A 514 11.64 14.68 -29.77
CA LEU A 514 11.27 13.58 -28.88
C LEU A 514 12.35 13.28 -27.83
N ALA A 515 13.61 13.69 -28.07
CA ALA A 515 14.73 13.37 -27.20
C ALA A 515 14.58 13.97 -25.78
N GLY A 516 15.23 13.32 -24.81
CA GLY A 516 15.23 13.76 -23.42
C GLY A 516 14.01 13.29 -22.61
N SER A 517 14.16 13.31 -21.28
CA SER A 517 13.12 12.90 -20.33
C SER A 517 12.27 14.09 -19.92
N LYS A 518 10.94 13.95 -19.97
CA LYS A 518 9.99 14.95 -19.50
C LYS A 518 9.35 14.45 -18.20
N TYR A 519 9.58 15.14 -17.08
CA TYR A 519 9.13 14.69 -15.75
C TYR A 519 7.76 15.23 -15.37
N THR A 520 6.81 15.18 -16.31
CA THR A 520 5.42 15.64 -16.15
C THR A 520 4.50 14.73 -16.94
N GLN A 521 3.21 14.74 -16.64
CA GLN A 521 2.22 13.97 -17.40
C GLN A 521 2.04 14.58 -18.80
N GLU A 522 2.02 13.73 -19.81
CA GLU A 522 1.83 14.07 -21.22
C GLU A 522 0.34 14.15 -21.59
N GLU A 523 0.00 15.11 -22.45
CA GLU A 523 -1.27 15.14 -23.19
C GLU A 523 -1.07 14.52 -24.58
N VAL A 524 -1.63 13.33 -24.86
CA VAL A 524 -1.30 12.52 -26.07
C VAL A 524 -2.49 12.24 -26.99
N ARG A 525 -3.65 12.85 -26.72
CA ARG A 525 -4.94 12.43 -27.29
C ARG A 525 -4.95 12.41 -28.83
N ASP A 526 -4.65 13.55 -29.44
CA ASP A 526 -4.87 13.75 -30.88
C ASP A 526 -3.87 12.91 -31.69
N GLU A 527 -2.63 12.82 -31.19
CA GLU A 527 -1.56 12.04 -31.80
C GLU A 527 -1.78 10.54 -31.66
N LEU A 528 -2.36 10.09 -30.55
CA LEU A 528 -2.75 8.68 -30.39
C LEU A 528 -3.87 8.30 -31.36
N LYS A 529 -4.82 9.22 -31.62
CA LYS A 529 -5.87 9.01 -32.62
C LYS A 529 -5.28 8.96 -34.02
N HIS A 530 -4.42 9.91 -34.39
CA HIS A 530 -3.74 9.90 -35.69
C HIS A 530 -2.86 8.65 -35.89
N ALA A 531 -2.21 8.16 -34.84
CA ALA A 531 -1.45 6.92 -34.88
C ALA A 531 -2.34 5.67 -35.08
N ALA A 532 -3.59 5.70 -34.61
CA ALA A 532 -4.55 4.63 -34.89
C ALA A 532 -4.98 4.59 -36.36
N ASP A 533 -4.97 5.74 -37.02
CA ASP A 533 -5.39 5.90 -38.40
C ASP A 533 -4.21 5.79 -39.39
N CYS A 534 -2.96 5.79 -38.92
CA CYS A 534 -1.80 5.72 -39.80
C CYS A 534 -1.64 4.31 -40.38
N GLY A 535 -1.66 4.18 -41.71
CA GLY A 535 -1.32 2.93 -42.39
C GLY A 535 0.20 2.77 -42.44
N GLY A 536 0.73 1.68 -41.88
CA GLY A 536 2.16 1.33 -41.96
C GLY A 536 2.76 0.90 -40.62
N GLN A 537 4.08 0.79 -40.59
CA GLN A 537 4.82 0.46 -39.37
C GLN A 537 4.82 1.65 -38.39
N LEU A 538 4.60 1.35 -37.12
CA LEU A 538 4.51 2.34 -36.06
C LEU A 538 5.39 1.94 -34.87
N PHE A 539 6.20 2.87 -34.38
CA PHE A 539 6.90 2.76 -33.11
C PHE A 539 6.23 3.66 -32.09
N VAL A 540 5.82 3.08 -30.96
CA VAL A 540 5.20 3.82 -29.84
C VAL A 540 6.17 3.85 -28.67
N PHE A 541 6.58 5.06 -28.29
CA PHE A 541 7.37 5.35 -27.10
C PHE A 541 6.47 5.94 -26.01
N GLY A 542 6.58 5.44 -24.78
CA GLY A 542 5.80 6.00 -23.68
C GLY A 542 6.15 5.40 -22.33
N THR A 543 5.47 5.89 -21.29
CA THR A 543 5.49 5.22 -19.99
C THR A 543 4.85 3.84 -20.09
N PRO A 544 5.16 2.91 -19.16
CA PRO A 544 4.60 1.55 -19.21
C PRO A 544 3.07 1.49 -19.28
N CYS A 545 2.37 2.42 -18.59
CA CYS A 545 0.92 2.48 -18.63
C CYS A 545 0.37 2.99 -19.97
N GLN A 546 1.08 3.90 -20.66
CA GLN A 546 0.75 4.33 -22.02
C GLN A 546 1.01 3.21 -23.02
N ILE A 547 2.12 2.47 -22.89
CA ILE A 547 2.42 1.33 -23.77
C ILE A 547 1.41 0.21 -23.62
N GLN A 548 0.99 -0.12 -22.40
CA GLN A 548 -0.11 -1.05 -22.18
C GLN A 548 -1.39 -0.57 -22.87
N ALA A 549 -1.72 0.72 -22.73
CA ALA A 549 -2.93 1.29 -23.31
C ALA A 549 -2.90 1.24 -24.85
N ALA A 550 -1.76 1.59 -25.45
CA ALA A 550 -1.52 1.48 -26.88
C ALA A 550 -1.66 0.02 -27.36
N ARG A 551 -1.08 -0.94 -26.64
CA ARG A 551 -1.17 -2.36 -26.99
C ARG A 551 -2.61 -2.90 -26.91
N ASN A 552 -3.42 -2.40 -25.97
CA ASN A 552 -4.84 -2.72 -25.90
C ASN A 552 -5.64 -2.10 -27.06
N LEU A 553 -5.30 -0.85 -27.43
CA LEU A 553 -5.96 -0.12 -28.51
C LEU A 553 -5.65 -0.72 -29.89
N PHE A 554 -4.40 -1.07 -30.14
CA PHE A 554 -3.91 -1.66 -31.40
C PHE A 554 -3.89 -3.19 -31.38
N SER A 555 -4.75 -3.80 -30.58
CA SER A 555 -4.82 -5.27 -30.48
C SER A 555 -5.10 -5.88 -31.86
N GLY A 556 -4.26 -6.82 -32.28
CA GLY A 556 -4.33 -7.47 -33.60
C GLY A 556 -3.49 -6.79 -34.70
N HIS A 557 -2.83 -5.67 -34.43
CA HIS A 557 -1.89 -5.06 -35.37
C HIS A 557 -0.46 -5.60 -35.16
N GLU A 558 0.07 -6.30 -36.17
CA GLU A 558 1.44 -6.84 -36.11
C GLU A 558 2.52 -5.79 -36.36
N ASP A 559 2.17 -4.67 -37.01
CA ASP A 559 3.11 -3.62 -37.46
C ASP A 559 3.46 -2.57 -36.38
N VAL A 560 3.05 -2.78 -35.12
CA VAL A 560 3.31 -1.84 -34.02
C VAL A 560 4.41 -2.34 -33.09
N THR A 561 5.47 -1.56 -32.94
CA THR A 561 6.58 -1.83 -32.00
C THR A 561 6.44 -0.96 -30.77
N TYR A 562 6.60 -1.56 -29.59
CA TYR A 562 6.34 -0.90 -28.31
C TYR A 562 7.62 -0.72 -27.52
N VAL A 563 7.94 0.51 -27.14
CA VAL A 563 9.11 0.85 -26.34
C VAL A 563 8.70 1.63 -25.09
N ASP A 564 8.99 1.08 -23.91
CA ASP A 564 8.78 1.79 -22.65
C ASP A 564 10.09 2.11 -21.92
N PHE A 565 9.96 2.74 -20.77
CA PHE A 565 11.09 3.02 -19.88
C PHE A 565 10.74 2.81 -18.41
N VAL A 566 11.76 2.64 -17.58
CA VAL A 566 11.61 2.62 -16.12
C VAL A 566 11.09 3.97 -15.66
N CYS A 567 9.78 4.01 -15.42
CA CYS A 567 9.09 5.17 -14.87
C CYS A 567 9.15 5.10 -13.33
N HIS A 568 9.21 6.26 -12.67
CA HIS A 568 9.09 6.38 -11.20
C HIS A 568 7.69 6.85 -10.77
N GLY A 569 7.01 7.59 -11.64
CA GLY A 569 5.71 8.22 -11.41
C GLY A 569 5.65 9.54 -12.17
N VAL A 570 4.45 10.09 -12.35
CA VAL A 570 4.22 11.42 -12.92
C VAL A 570 3.69 12.34 -11.82
N PRO A 571 4.28 13.53 -11.60
CA PRO A 571 3.80 14.49 -10.63
C PRO A 571 2.55 15.21 -11.15
N SER A 572 1.81 15.85 -10.24
CA SER A 572 0.75 16.79 -10.62
C SER A 572 1.29 17.92 -11.49
N ARG A 573 0.52 18.36 -12.48
CA ARG A 573 0.86 19.52 -13.32
C ARG A 573 0.93 20.83 -12.54
N HIS A 574 0.33 20.87 -11.35
CA HIS A 574 0.48 21.98 -10.41
C HIS A 574 1.95 22.18 -10.02
N LEU A 575 2.75 21.12 -9.95
CA LEU A 575 4.19 21.22 -9.68
C LEU A 575 4.92 22.05 -10.75
N LEU A 576 4.67 21.78 -12.03
CA LEU A 576 5.26 22.55 -13.13
C LEU A 576 4.78 24.00 -13.12
N SER A 577 3.52 24.23 -12.78
CA SER A 577 2.94 25.57 -12.68
C SER A 577 3.61 26.39 -11.56
N ARG A 578 3.74 25.83 -10.34
CA ARG A 578 4.44 26.50 -9.23
C ARG A 578 5.93 26.71 -9.51
N TYR A 579 6.55 25.80 -10.26
CA TYR A 579 7.94 25.94 -10.67
C TYR A 579 8.13 27.08 -11.68
N SER A 580 7.26 27.19 -12.67
CA SER A 580 7.26 28.30 -13.64
C SER A 580 7.13 29.65 -12.94
N ASP A 581 6.18 29.78 -12.01
CA ASP A 581 6.00 31.00 -11.21
C ASP A 581 7.23 31.34 -10.35
N TRP A 582 7.85 30.33 -9.73
CA TRP A 582 9.07 30.52 -8.96
C TRP A 582 10.23 30.97 -9.84
N LEU A 583 10.39 30.38 -11.02
CA LEU A 583 11.40 30.77 -12.00
C LEU A 583 11.20 32.21 -12.47
N ASN A 584 9.96 32.61 -12.75
CA ASN A 584 9.65 33.98 -13.11
C ASN A 584 10.03 34.97 -11.99
N ARG A 585 9.65 34.69 -10.74
CA ARG A 585 9.96 35.55 -9.59
C ARG A 585 11.45 35.63 -9.27
N CYS A 586 12.16 34.51 -9.32
CA CYS A 586 13.56 34.43 -8.87
C CYS A 586 14.58 34.72 -9.98
N TYR A 587 14.24 34.48 -11.24
CA TYR A 587 15.16 34.59 -12.38
C TYR A 587 14.63 35.45 -13.53
N GLY A 588 13.40 35.98 -13.45
CA GLY A 588 12.82 36.81 -14.50
C GLY A 588 12.40 36.05 -15.77
N LEU A 589 12.31 34.71 -15.71
CA LEU A 589 11.95 33.86 -16.85
C LEU A 589 10.46 34.03 -17.21
N ASP A 590 10.16 34.31 -18.48
CA ASP A 590 8.79 34.40 -19.00
C ASP A 590 8.11 33.01 -19.09
N PRO A 591 7.02 32.78 -18.34
CA PRO A 591 6.30 31.50 -18.36
C PRO A 591 5.81 31.05 -19.74
N GLN A 592 5.48 31.98 -20.64
CA GLN A 592 4.92 31.67 -21.96
C GLN A 592 5.95 31.15 -22.95
N ARG A 593 7.24 31.45 -22.71
CA ARG A 593 8.37 31.04 -23.56
C ARG A 593 9.33 30.12 -22.80
N LEU A 594 8.87 29.54 -21.69
CA LEU A 594 9.71 28.77 -20.80
C LEU A 594 10.06 27.40 -21.40
N HIS A 595 11.31 27.27 -21.82
CA HIS A 595 11.93 26.01 -22.18
C HIS A 595 12.50 25.31 -20.94
N VAL A 596 12.31 23.99 -20.84
CA VAL A 596 12.81 23.18 -19.72
C VAL A 596 13.52 21.91 -20.22
N ASN A 597 14.81 21.79 -19.91
CA ASN A 597 15.59 20.57 -20.08
C ASN A 597 15.87 19.94 -18.70
N PHE A 598 15.13 18.88 -18.37
CA PHE A 598 15.27 18.17 -17.10
C PHE A 598 16.54 17.30 -16.99
N ARG A 599 17.36 17.17 -18.03
CA ARG A 599 18.59 16.37 -18.00
C ARG A 599 19.70 17.09 -18.75
N TYR A 600 20.16 18.21 -18.19
CA TYR A 600 21.19 19.03 -18.80
C TYR A 600 22.60 18.45 -18.59
N LYS A 601 22.99 17.53 -19.48
CA LYS A 601 24.28 16.83 -19.43
C LYS A 601 25.54 17.67 -19.52
N PRO A 602 25.58 18.86 -20.15
CA PRO A 602 26.79 19.69 -20.15
C PRO A 602 27.31 20.05 -18.75
N ARG A 603 26.46 19.99 -17.71
CA ARG A 603 26.87 20.13 -16.30
C ARG A 603 27.22 18.81 -15.59
N GLY A 604 26.88 17.68 -16.20
CA GLY A 604 27.13 16.34 -15.68
C GLY A 604 25.97 15.38 -15.92
N TRP A 605 26.27 14.09 -15.98
CA TRP A 605 25.26 13.01 -16.02
C TRP A 605 24.99 12.39 -14.65
N ARG A 606 26.04 12.27 -13.82
CA ARG A 606 25.97 11.63 -12.48
C ARG A 606 25.15 12.45 -11.50
N GLU A 607 25.40 13.75 -11.52
CA GLU A 607 24.54 14.74 -10.88
C GLU A 607 23.67 15.34 -11.97
N ARG A 608 22.37 15.41 -11.70
CA ARG A 608 21.38 15.80 -12.71
C ARG A 608 21.03 17.26 -12.50
N TYR A 609 20.89 17.98 -13.60
CA TYR A 609 20.60 19.41 -13.61
C TYR A 609 19.35 19.70 -14.43
N ILE A 610 18.49 20.61 -13.96
CA ILE A 610 17.47 21.25 -14.80
C ILE A 610 18.09 22.51 -15.37
N TYR A 611 18.06 22.63 -16.68
CA TYR A 611 18.32 23.89 -17.38
C TYR A 611 17.00 24.47 -17.87
N THR A 612 16.83 25.77 -17.69
CA THR A 612 15.64 26.51 -18.10
C THR A 612 16.05 27.81 -18.77
N SER A 613 15.30 28.22 -19.80
CA SER A 613 15.53 29.48 -20.50
C SER A 613 14.23 29.98 -21.15
N ASP A 614 14.13 31.28 -21.36
CA ASP A 614 13.12 31.92 -22.22
C ASP A 614 13.77 32.63 -23.44
N GLY A 615 15.03 32.32 -23.72
CA GLY A 615 15.86 32.98 -24.73
C GLY A 615 16.45 34.34 -24.30
N SER A 616 16.01 34.93 -23.19
CA SER A 616 16.53 36.19 -22.63
C SER A 616 17.22 35.98 -21.28
N SER A 617 16.65 35.13 -20.44
CA SER A 617 17.16 34.72 -19.13
C SER A 617 17.32 33.21 -19.09
N GLU A 618 18.15 32.73 -18.17
CA GLU A 618 18.41 31.30 -17.99
C GLU A 618 18.66 30.96 -16.52
N SER A 619 18.40 29.70 -16.17
CA SER A 619 18.73 29.14 -14.86
C SER A 619 19.14 27.68 -15.02
N CYS A 620 20.12 27.25 -14.22
CA CYS A 620 20.61 25.88 -14.21
C CYS A 620 20.82 25.41 -12.76
N ARG A 621 20.04 24.42 -12.31
CA ARG A 621 19.96 24.01 -10.91
C ARG A 621 20.27 22.53 -10.73
N SER A 622 21.01 22.19 -9.68
CA SER A 622 21.28 20.79 -9.30
C SER A 622 20.03 20.13 -8.70
N GLN A 623 19.85 18.82 -8.94
CA GLN A 623 18.85 17.98 -8.27
C GLN A 623 18.86 18.04 -6.74
N HIS A 624 19.96 18.48 -6.13
CA HIS A 624 20.07 18.58 -4.67
C HIS A 624 19.51 19.89 -4.12
N GLU A 625 19.20 20.85 -5.00
CA GLU A 625 18.77 22.19 -4.61
C GLU A 625 17.50 22.63 -5.36
N ASP A 626 17.23 22.08 -6.54
CA ASP A 626 16.07 22.45 -7.35
C ASP A 626 14.76 21.94 -6.72
N PRO A 627 13.79 22.83 -6.40
CA PRO A 627 12.57 22.43 -5.72
C PRO A 627 11.69 21.47 -6.55
N TYR A 628 11.72 21.55 -7.89
CA TYR A 628 11.01 20.61 -8.75
C TYR A 628 11.60 19.20 -8.60
N PHE A 629 12.94 19.08 -8.65
CA PHE A 629 13.57 17.78 -8.46
C PHE A 629 13.38 17.22 -7.07
N LEU A 630 13.50 18.05 -6.03
CA LEU A 630 13.30 17.59 -4.65
C LEU A 630 11.89 17.01 -4.49
N LEU A 631 10.85 17.73 -4.94
CA LEU A 631 9.45 17.29 -4.86
C LEU A 631 9.17 16.06 -5.73
N PHE A 632 9.69 16.03 -6.96
CA PHE A 632 9.57 14.86 -7.84
C PHE A 632 10.24 13.63 -7.20
N GLU A 633 11.51 13.74 -6.78
CA GLU A 633 12.25 12.62 -6.22
C GLU A 633 11.70 12.15 -4.87
N ALA A 634 11.09 13.02 -4.08
CA ALA A 634 10.41 12.63 -2.85
C ALA A 634 9.27 11.63 -3.11
N GLY A 635 8.63 11.70 -4.29
CA GLY A 635 7.60 10.76 -4.74
C GLY A 635 6.26 10.95 -4.01
N GLN A 636 5.99 12.15 -3.51
CA GLN A 636 4.83 12.45 -2.66
C GLN A 636 3.70 13.17 -3.40
N CYS A 637 3.97 13.72 -4.59
CA CYS A 637 3.02 14.47 -5.42
C CYS A 637 2.62 13.72 -6.71
N TYR A 638 2.79 12.40 -6.76
CA TYR A 638 2.48 11.62 -7.96
C TYR A 638 0.97 11.38 -8.13
N GLY A 639 0.54 11.05 -9.35
CA GLY A 639 -0.82 10.57 -9.60
C GLY A 639 -1.12 9.31 -8.79
N GLN A 640 -2.37 9.13 -8.34
CA GLN A 640 -2.76 8.00 -7.49
C GLN A 640 -2.38 6.64 -8.11
N SER A 641 -2.52 6.51 -9.43
CA SER A 641 -2.14 5.32 -10.22
C SER A 641 -0.65 4.95 -10.13
N CYS A 642 0.22 5.91 -9.82
CA CYS A 642 1.65 5.67 -9.72
C CYS A 642 2.04 4.93 -8.42
N TYR A 643 1.20 5.01 -7.38
CA TYR A 643 1.39 4.28 -6.11
C TYR A 643 0.93 2.82 -6.20
N GLU A 644 0.20 2.47 -7.24
CA GLU A 644 -0.36 1.14 -7.47
C GLU A 644 -0.12 0.66 -8.91
N CYS A 645 0.98 1.12 -9.52
CA CYS A 645 1.33 0.80 -10.89
C CYS A 645 1.68 -0.70 -11.03
N PRO A 646 0.97 -1.48 -11.88
CA PRO A 646 1.29 -2.90 -12.10
C PRO A 646 2.64 -3.11 -12.79
N TRP A 647 3.09 -2.14 -13.59
CA TRP A 647 4.23 -2.28 -14.49
C TRP A 647 5.60 -1.94 -13.87
N ARG A 648 5.71 -1.88 -12.55
CA ARG A 648 7.04 -1.73 -11.89
C ARG A 648 7.89 -2.98 -12.06
N ALA A 649 7.28 -4.16 -12.00
CA ALA A 649 7.93 -5.46 -12.12
C ALA A 649 7.51 -6.22 -13.39
N THR A 650 6.63 -5.65 -14.21
CA THR A 650 6.20 -6.21 -15.48
C THR A 650 6.28 -5.17 -16.60
N SER A 651 6.26 -5.59 -17.86
CA SER A 651 6.26 -4.71 -19.03
C SER A 651 5.42 -5.28 -20.15
N ALA A 652 4.65 -4.43 -20.82
CA ALA A 652 3.97 -4.76 -22.08
C ALA A 652 4.77 -4.31 -23.31
N ALA A 653 5.97 -3.73 -23.12
CA ALA A 653 6.82 -3.29 -24.21
C ALA A 653 7.63 -4.45 -24.81
N ASP A 654 8.03 -4.29 -26.07
CA ASP A 654 9.02 -5.16 -26.71
C ASP A 654 10.42 -4.89 -26.14
N LEU A 655 10.70 -3.61 -25.87
CA LEU A 655 11.94 -3.14 -25.27
C LEU A 655 11.65 -2.13 -24.15
N ARG A 656 12.27 -2.32 -22.98
CA ARG A 656 12.26 -1.36 -21.86
C ARG A 656 13.62 -0.68 -21.69
N MET A 657 13.62 0.64 -21.55
CA MET A 657 14.84 1.44 -21.38
C MET A 657 14.99 2.01 -19.96
N ALA A 658 16.23 2.23 -19.51
CA ALA A 658 16.52 2.95 -18.26
C ALA A 658 17.92 3.57 -18.27
N ASP A 659 18.21 4.40 -17.29
CA ASP A 659 19.59 4.80 -16.97
C ASP A 659 20.35 3.63 -16.35
N TYR A 660 21.56 3.34 -16.82
CA TYR A 660 22.39 2.27 -16.26
C TYR A 660 23.14 2.74 -15.00
N TRP A 661 22.40 2.89 -13.90
CA TRP A 661 22.97 3.17 -12.58
C TRP A 661 23.73 1.97 -12.01
N GLY A 662 24.68 2.25 -11.10
CA GLY A 662 25.44 1.23 -10.37
C GLY A 662 26.96 1.30 -10.60
N PRO A 663 27.71 0.37 -9.98
CA PRO A 663 29.18 0.40 -9.97
C PRO A 663 29.81 0.02 -11.31
N ARG A 664 29.13 -0.77 -12.15
CA ARG A 664 29.68 -1.31 -13.41
C ARG A 664 30.19 -0.22 -14.34
N PHE A 665 29.39 0.82 -14.52
CA PHE A 665 29.73 1.97 -15.35
C PHE A 665 30.12 3.18 -14.51
N SER A 666 30.50 3.04 -13.22
CA SER A 666 30.71 4.16 -12.28
C SER A 666 31.67 5.26 -12.75
N LYS A 667 32.62 4.92 -13.63
CA LYS A 667 33.57 5.87 -14.24
C LYS A 667 33.03 6.61 -15.47
N ASP A 668 31.87 6.22 -15.98
CA ASP A 668 31.22 6.89 -17.10
C ASP A 668 30.53 8.17 -16.62
N GLU A 669 30.81 9.28 -17.30
CA GLU A 669 30.30 10.62 -16.99
C GLU A 669 29.35 11.17 -18.06
N THR A 670 29.13 10.44 -19.17
CA THR A 670 28.31 10.90 -20.31
C THR A 670 27.05 10.08 -20.52
N GLY A 671 26.98 8.89 -19.93
CA GLY A 671 25.78 8.08 -19.81
C GLY A 671 25.80 6.76 -20.57
N VAL A 672 25.16 5.76 -19.97
CA VAL A 672 24.97 4.42 -20.53
C VAL A 672 23.51 4.03 -20.31
N SER A 673 22.84 3.58 -21.37
CA SER A 673 21.45 3.10 -21.28
C SER A 673 21.43 1.63 -20.89
N MET A 674 20.47 1.26 -20.05
CA MET A 674 20.09 -0.11 -19.76
C MET A 674 18.90 -0.46 -20.64
N LEU A 675 18.97 -1.57 -21.38
CA LEU A 675 17.93 -2.03 -22.30
C LEU A 675 17.51 -3.45 -21.91
N LEU A 676 16.21 -3.67 -21.71
CA LEU A 676 15.65 -4.96 -21.37
C LEU A 676 14.75 -5.41 -22.53
N ALA A 677 15.18 -6.43 -23.26
CA ALA A 677 14.42 -7.01 -24.35
C ALA A 677 13.59 -8.19 -23.84
N SER A 678 12.27 -8.10 -23.96
CA SER A 678 11.32 -9.10 -23.45
C SER A 678 10.64 -9.91 -24.56
N THR A 679 10.80 -9.50 -25.82
CA THR A 679 10.25 -10.18 -27.00
C THR A 679 11.31 -10.34 -28.09
N GLU A 680 11.06 -11.21 -29.07
CA GLU A 680 11.92 -11.35 -30.25
C GLU A 680 12.07 -10.02 -31.01
N ARG A 681 11.00 -9.21 -31.03
CA ARG A 681 11.03 -7.86 -31.59
C ARG A 681 11.96 -6.94 -30.82
N GLY A 682 11.96 -7.03 -29.48
CA GLY A 682 12.94 -6.33 -28.63
C GLY A 682 14.38 -6.73 -28.93
N GLU A 683 14.64 -8.02 -29.10
CA GLU A 683 15.97 -8.54 -29.47
C GLU A 683 16.42 -8.09 -30.86
N LYS A 684 15.47 -7.96 -31.81
CA LYS A 684 15.74 -7.37 -33.13
C LYS A 684 16.19 -5.91 -32.98
N ILE A 685 15.50 -5.10 -32.17
CA ILE A 685 15.92 -3.71 -31.89
C ILE A 685 17.35 -3.67 -31.31
N ILE A 686 17.68 -4.58 -30.39
CA ILE A 686 19.04 -4.70 -29.85
C ILE A 686 20.07 -5.01 -30.94
N ALA A 687 19.72 -5.87 -31.91
CA ALA A 687 20.59 -6.21 -33.02
C ALA A 687 20.84 -5.01 -33.94
N ASP A 688 19.79 -4.26 -34.27
CA ASP A 688 19.86 -3.08 -35.14
C ASP A 688 20.70 -1.96 -34.48
N LEU A 689 20.57 -1.79 -33.16
CA LEU A 689 21.35 -0.80 -32.40
C LEU A 689 22.87 -1.01 -32.43
N ARG A 690 23.36 -2.21 -32.79
CA ARG A 690 24.81 -2.46 -32.94
C ARG A 690 25.43 -1.61 -34.06
N GLN A 691 24.63 -1.12 -35.00
CA GLN A 691 25.08 -0.23 -36.07
C GLN A 691 25.28 1.22 -35.57
N ALA A 692 24.54 1.63 -34.53
CA ALA A 692 24.56 2.98 -33.99
C ALA A 692 25.47 3.15 -32.76
N GLY A 693 25.84 2.06 -32.08
CA GLY A 693 26.57 2.16 -30.83
C GLY A 693 27.08 0.85 -30.26
N ALA A 694 27.81 0.96 -29.14
CA ALA A 694 28.30 -0.19 -28.40
C ALA A 694 27.15 -0.85 -27.62
N VAL A 695 26.91 -2.14 -27.89
CA VAL A 695 25.94 -2.99 -27.21
C VAL A 695 26.67 -4.12 -26.50
N SER A 696 26.27 -4.46 -25.28
CA SER A 696 26.80 -5.65 -24.58
C SER A 696 25.74 -6.24 -23.67
N GLU A 697 25.62 -7.57 -23.63
CA GLU A 697 24.75 -8.26 -22.68
C GLU A 697 25.28 -8.12 -21.25
N GLN A 698 24.36 -8.04 -20.29
CA GLN A 698 24.65 -7.79 -18.88
C GLN A 698 23.81 -8.70 -17.98
N PRO A 699 24.26 -8.96 -16.73
CA PRO A 699 23.48 -9.78 -15.81
C PRO A 699 22.24 -9.05 -15.34
N PHE A 700 21.07 -9.69 -15.44
CA PHE A 700 19.79 -9.16 -14.95
C PHE A 700 19.82 -8.70 -13.48
N SER A 701 20.72 -9.26 -12.66
CA SER A 701 20.93 -8.84 -11.27
C SER A 701 21.25 -7.35 -11.10
N ASP A 702 21.78 -6.69 -12.13
CA ASP A 702 22.02 -5.25 -12.12
C ASP A 702 20.69 -4.46 -12.16
N TYR A 703 19.74 -4.90 -13.00
CA TYR A 703 18.40 -4.31 -13.08
C TYR A 703 17.70 -4.35 -11.71
N ASN A 704 17.63 -5.54 -11.11
CA ASN A 704 16.96 -5.75 -9.82
C ASN A 704 17.58 -4.95 -8.65
N LYS A 705 18.87 -4.64 -8.70
CA LYS A 705 19.56 -3.91 -7.63
C LYS A 705 19.46 -2.39 -7.76
N TYR A 706 19.44 -1.88 -8.99
CA TYR A 706 19.64 -0.46 -9.26
C TYR A 706 18.45 0.24 -9.92
N GLN A 707 17.41 -0.50 -10.30
CA GLN A 707 16.16 0.07 -10.84
C GLN A 707 14.99 -0.02 -9.85
N GLN A 708 14.01 0.86 -10.03
CA GLN A 708 12.80 0.84 -9.22
C GLN A 708 11.84 -0.25 -9.70
N THR A 709 11.76 -1.35 -8.95
CA THR A 709 10.84 -2.47 -9.21
C THR A 709 9.65 -2.51 -8.25
N LYS A 710 9.53 -1.53 -7.35
CA LYS A 710 8.47 -1.45 -6.34
C LYS A 710 7.80 -0.08 -6.36
N ASN A 711 6.49 -0.07 -6.12
CA ASN A 711 5.74 1.17 -5.99
C ASN A 711 6.19 1.98 -4.77
N PHE A 712 6.14 3.31 -4.90
CA PHE A 712 6.06 4.16 -3.73
C PHE A 712 4.74 3.90 -3.02
N ARG A 713 4.68 4.30 -1.76
CA ARG A 713 3.42 4.25 -1.01
C ARG A 713 2.85 5.63 -0.90
N MET A 714 1.54 5.71 -1.07
CA MET A 714 0.84 6.97 -1.06
C MET A 714 0.93 7.58 0.35
N PRO A 715 1.45 8.82 0.48
CA PRO A 715 1.49 9.50 1.76
C PRO A 715 0.09 9.94 2.21
N VAL A 716 -0.18 9.91 3.51
CA VAL A 716 -1.48 10.36 4.08
C VAL A 716 -1.73 11.85 3.91
N PHE A 717 -0.66 12.63 3.71
CA PHE A 717 -0.70 14.07 3.47
C PHE A 717 -0.65 14.42 1.97
N ARG A 718 -0.80 13.45 1.06
CA ARG A 718 -0.70 13.69 -0.38
C ARG A 718 -1.65 14.80 -0.82
N ASP A 719 -2.92 14.73 -0.42
CA ASP A 719 -3.93 15.72 -0.78
C ASP A 719 -3.57 17.12 -0.25
N VAL A 720 -3.10 17.23 0.99
CA VAL A 720 -2.58 18.51 1.52
C VAL A 720 -1.43 19.08 0.67
N LEU A 721 -0.50 18.23 0.22
CA LEU A 721 0.58 18.66 -0.67
C LEU A 721 0.05 19.08 -2.06
N ILE A 722 -0.91 18.35 -2.61
CA ILE A 722 -1.52 18.70 -3.90
C ILE A 722 -2.30 20.02 -3.79
N ASP A 723 -3.05 20.23 -2.71
CA ASP A 723 -3.78 21.46 -2.43
C ASP A 723 -2.81 22.65 -2.34
N ALA A 724 -1.71 22.49 -1.59
CA ALA A 724 -0.65 23.51 -1.51
C ALA A 724 -0.01 23.82 -2.87
N LEU A 725 0.18 22.81 -3.73
CA LEU A 725 0.69 23.01 -5.09
C LEU A 725 -0.35 23.69 -6.00
N SER A 726 -1.65 23.43 -5.79
CA SER A 726 -2.73 24.01 -6.59
C SER A 726 -2.96 25.49 -6.31
N ASP A 727 -2.60 25.95 -5.11
CA ASP A 727 -2.76 27.35 -4.69
C ASP A 727 -1.73 28.27 -5.39
N PRO A 728 -2.17 29.22 -6.25
CA PRO A 728 -1.28 30.13 -6.95
C PRO A 728 -0.47 31.05 -6.03
N SER A 729 -0.97 31.30 -4.81
CA SER A 729 -0.29 32.14 -3.82
C SER A 729 0.87 31.43 -3.12
N SER A 730 0.91 30.10 -3.19
CA SER A 730 1.93 29.27 -2.55
C SER A 730 3.25 29.28 -3.33
N ASN A 731 4.35 29.24 -2.57
CA ASN A 731 5.71 29.21 -3.09
C ASN A 731 6.25 27.77 -3.09
N ILE A 732 6.73 27.30 -4.24
CA ILE A 732 7.27 25.94 -4.39
C ILE A 732 8.46 25.67 -3.47
N GLN A 733 9.25 26.68 -3.11
CA GLN A 733 10.40 26.50 -2.21
C GLN A 733 9.92 26.12 -0.80
N ASP A 734 8.92 26.82 -0.27
CA ASP A 734 8.36 26.55 1.06
C ASP A 734 7.71 25.16 1.10
N ILE A 735 6.99 24.80 0.03
CA ILE A 735 6.42 23.45 -0.15
C ILE A 735 7.54 22.39 -0.19
N SER A 736 8.60 22.63 -0.96
CA SER A 736 9.74 21.72 -1.03
C SER A 736 10.43 21.56 0.33
N ASP A 737 10.63 22.64 1.06
CA ASP A 737 11.29 22.62 2.37
C ASP A 737 10.46 21.85 3.41
N GLN A 738 9.14 21.93 3.33
CA GLN A 738 8.23 21.20 4.20
C GLN A 738 8.12 19.71 3.84
N PHE A 739 7.95 19.37 2.56
CA PHE A 739 7.56 18.02 2.15
C PHE A 739 8.70 17.20 1.54
N ALA A 740 9.67 17.82 0.86
CA ALA A 740 10.68 17.10 0.09
C ALA A 740 12.09 17.14 0.69
N LEU A 741 12.51 18.30 1.20
CA LEU A 741 13.86 18.50 1.71
C LEU A 741 14.22 17.54 2.87
N PRO A 742 13.33 17.27 3.86
CA PRO A 742 13.64 16.32 4.92
C PRO A 742 13.89 14.90 4.39
N VAL A 743 13.18 14.49 3.33
CA VAL A 743 13.40 13.19 2.65
C VAL A 743 14.77 13.17 1.96
N ALA A 744 15.15 14.25 1.28
CA ALA A 744 16.45 14.35 0.63
C ALA A 744 17.61 14.30 1.66
N GLN A 745 17.45 14.99 2.79
CA GLN A 745 18.38 14.97 3.91
C GLN A 745 18.53 13.57 4.52
N GLU A 746 17.41 12.87 4.75
CA GLU A 746 17.41 11.49 5.23
C GLU A 746 18.14 10.55 4.26
N ARG A 747 17.83 10.62 2.96
CA ARG A 747 18.51 9.81 1.92
C ARG A 747 20.02 10.07 1.91
N LYS A 748 20.45 11.34 2.04
CA LYS A 748 21.87 11.71 2.10
C LYS A 748 22.54 11.14 3.35
N ALA A 749 21.90 11.22 4.51
CA ALA A 749 22.38 10.61 5.75
C ALA A 749 22.51 9.08 5.62
N MET A 750 21.48 8.43 5.09
CA MET A 750 21.44 6.98 4.87
C MET A 750 22.58 6.48 3.98
N ARG A 751 22.85 7.18 2.88
CA ARG A 751 23.97 6.85 1.97
C ARG A 751 25.32 6.89 2.69
N ARG A 752 25.53 7.87 3.60
CA ARG A 752 26.76 7.97 4.41
C ARG A 752 26.89 6.85 5.45
N LEU A 753 25.78 6.36 5.99
CA LEU A 753 25.76 5.32 7.04
C LEU A 753 25.75 3.88 6.52
N ASN A 754 25.41 3.67 5.23
CA ASN A 754 25.32 2.34 4.64
C ASN A 754 26.58 1.46 4.87
N PRO A 755 27.83 1.97 4.76
CA PRO A 755 29.03 1.17 5.06
C PRO A 755 29.05 0.64 6.50
N LEU A 756 28.66 1.47 7.48
CA LEU A 756 28.60 1.10 8.91
C LEU A 756 27.50 0.06 9.17
N LYS A 757 26.36 0.19 8.49
CA LYS A 757 25.25 -0.77 8.59
C LYS A 757 25.65 -2.17 8.10
N GLU A 758 26.43 -2.26 7.02
CA GLU A 758 26.92 -3.53 6.51
C GLU A 758 27.97 -4.17 7.42
N ILE A 759 28.81 -3.35 8.08
CA ILE A 759 29.73 -3.83 9.13
C ILE A 759 28.95 -4.39 10.33
N ALA A 760 27.97 -3.63 10.83
CA ALA A 760 27.12 -4.06 11.96
C ALA A 760 26.37 -5.37 11.65
N LYS A 761 25.81 -5.51 10.44
CA LYS A 761 25.16 -6.77 9.99
C LYS A 761 26.13 -7.94 9.95
N LYS A 762 27.38 -7.74 9.53
CA LYS A 762 28.40 -8.81 9.50
C LYS A 762 28.79 -9.26 10.92
N ILE A 763 28.88 -8.33 11.86
CA ILE A 763 29.15 -8.64 13.28
C ILE A 763 27.96 -9.40 13.89
N LEU A 764 26.73 -8.95 13.63
CA LEU A 764 25.49 -9.56 14.15
C LEU A 764 25.12 -10.90 13.51
N LYS A 765 25.70 -11.28 12.36
CA LYS A 765 25.54 -12.63 11.77
C LYS A 765 26.50 -13.66 12.37
N ARG A 766 27.53 -13.21 13.11
CA ARG A 766 28.58 -14.07 13.69
C ARG A 766 28.35 -14.40 15.17
N GLY A 767 27.36 -13.77 15.82
CA GLY A 767 26.89 -14.11 17.18
C GLY A 767 25.44 -14.55 17.12
#